data_AF-A0A224XK50-F1
#
_entry.id   AF-A0A224XK50-F1
#
_cell.length_a   1.000
_cell.length_b   1.000
_cell.length_c   1.000
_cell.angle_alpha   90.00
_cell.angle_beta   90.00
_cell.angle_gamma   90.00
#
_symmetry.space_group_name_H-M   'P 1'
#
loop_
_entity.id
_entity.type
_entity.pdbx_description
1 polymer ?
#
loop_
_entity_poly.entity_id
_entity_poly.type
_entity_poly.pdbx_seq_one_letter_code
_entity_poly.pdbx_strand_id
1 'polypeptide(L)'
;VVCEDRHCRVLFARERDLYCLNEGETHPHPLTIELGDESCTIIEMAVSSNYERVAIFTDRGKLWIGSSDLKKCTRLYDTRSVSLPIQLVWCGVDAVVINWGLHLELVGPFEESLHYNYDETVFCVQEVDCIRVVSSQSMDIIQKVPEVVRNIFGINSTAAGSYLLEASKQYQKKNHRANEYLHLVKPKLFLAVRQCIEAAGHEFKAETQKMLMKAAQFGKTYLDDCSPENYVTMIRVLRCLNAVRHPNVGMPITYNQLQILTLQGLMELQMIRRNHFLALDLATFLKMPDSSKIRLHWACYKVEHSKLNDELVAKEIAEKIGSSRDVSYIKIAKKAADCGRNDLAIKLIEYEPRANLQVPLLLRLGEDQTGLIKAIESGNTDLVYAVLLHMKENMPLGKFQMEIRSFPLAQALYLKYCRLHNKDMLKDVYIQEDDHKSQAECYIRESFDPKNSSTREASLVAAEESYKRAKLDLNATLCEEHLRLSKYQRNLEDKFKRDFFGKSLHDTLKLLLTMQEVKLADKLRHEYKVPDRRYWWLRVKVLGELGAWSDLEKLSKSKKSPIGYEPFVEVCWKHGNRYEAQKYLPKVKDDVKVEYLTKLGMYEEAAQMAFEQKDLEGLRFIESKCDPSFADKVASFIRQLSK
;
A
#
# COMPACT_ATOMS: atom_id res chain seq x y z
N VAL A 1 -7.63 34.86 -29.89
CA VAL A 1 -8.45 34.60 -28.68
C VAL A 1 -7.94 35.49 -27.57
N VAL A 2 -8.84 36.11 -26.81
CA VAL A 2 -8.52 36.99 -25.69
C VAL A 2 -9.12 36.38 -24.42
N CYS A 3 -8.30 36.16 -23.39
CA CYS A 3 -8.73 35.57 -22.13
C CYS A 3 -8.65 36.63 -21.01
N GLU A 4 -9.78 36.91 -20.36
CA GLU A 4 -9.88 37.78 -19.20
C GLU A 4 -10.38 36.93 -18.02
N ASP A 5 -9.52 36.69 -17.02
CA ASP A 5 -9.78 35.80 -15.88
C ASP A 5 -10.26 34.39 -16.25
N ARG A 6 -11.56 34.12 -16.07
CA ARG A 6 -12.21 32.83 -16.40
C ARG A 6 -13.04 32.89 -17.68
N HIS A 7 -13.06 34.02 -18.36
CA HIS A 7 -13.86 34.24 -19.56
C HIS A 7 -12.98 34.34 -20.79
N CYS A 8 -13.38 33.62 -21.85
CA CYS A 8 -12.72 33.67 -23.14
C CYS A 8 -13.62 34.38 -24.15
N ARG A 9 -13.06 35.34 -24.90
CA ARG A 9 -13.70 35.93 -26.07
C ARG A 9 -12.88 35.69 -27.33
N VAL A 10 -13.55 35.38 -28.42
CA VAL A 10 -12.93 35.17 -29.73
C VAL A 10 -13.21 36.39 -30.60
N LEU A 11 -12.12 37.07 -30.98
CA LEU A 11 -12.16 38.11 -32.01
C LEU A 11 -11.85 37.45 -33.35
N PHE A 12 -12.68 37.69 -34.35
CA PHE A 12 -12.42 37.28 -35.72
C PHE A 12 -12.89 38.36 -36.69
N ALA A 13 -12.21 38.47 -37.82
CA ALA A 13 -12.54 39.42 -38.87
C ALA A 13 -13.06 38.70 -40.10
N ARG A 14 -13.98 39.34 -40.81
CA ARG A 14 -14.38 38.99 -42.17
C ARG A 14 -14.35 40.24 -43.02
N GLU A 15 -13.44 40.29 -43.99
CA GLU A 15 -13.17 41.49 -44.78
C GLU A 15 -12.80 42.67 -43.87
N ARG A 16 -13.63 43.72 -43.78
CA ARG A 16 -13.42 44.85 -42.88
C ARG A 16 -14.05 44.66 -41.50
N ASP A 17 -15.10 43.83 -41.44
CA ASP A 17 -15.94 43.74 -40.26
C ASP A 17 -15.29 42.86 -39.21
N LEU A 18 -15.25 43.37 -37.98
CA LEU A 18 -14.71 42.66 -36.84
C LEU A 18 -15.85 42.17 -35.96
N TYR A 19 -15.73 40.96 -35.45
CA TYR A 19 -16.74 40.29 -34.66
C TYR A 19 -16.16 39.78 -33.35
N CYS A 20 -16.95 39.83 -32.28
CA CYS A 20 -16.63 39.22 -30.99
C CYS A 20 -17.66 38.15 -30.65
N LEU A 21 -17.18 36.99 -30.22
CA LEU A 21 -18.00 35.91 -29.70
C LEU A 21 -17.57 35.61 -28.26
N ASN A 22 -18.47 35.79 -27.29
CA ASN A 22 -18.19 35.47 -25.89
C ASN A 22 -18.55 34.02 -25.56
N GLU A 23 -17.98 33.53 -24.45
CA GLU A 23 -18.30 32.21 -23.90
C GLU A 23 -19.79 32.08 -23.56
N GLY A 24 -20.48 31.12 -24.19
CA GLY A 24 -21.91 30.87 -23.99
C GLY A 24 -22.85 31.57 -24.99
N GLU A 25 -22.32 32.45 -25.85
CA GLU A 25 -23.09 33.07 -26.93
C GLU A 25 -23.07 32.18 -28.19
N THR A 26 -24.21 32.11 -28.89
CA THR A 26 -24.33 31.39 -30.17
C THR A 26 -24.15 32.28 -31.39
N HIS A 27 -24.26 33.60 -31.22
CA HIS A 27 -24.19 34.58 -32.30
C HIS A 27 -23.10 35.62 -32.01
N PRO A 28 -22.24 35.93 -33.00
CA PRO A 28 -21.20 36.93 -32.83
C PRO A 28 -21.77 38.35 -32.92
N HIS A 29 -21.23 39.26 -32.11
CA HIS A 29 -21.60 40.67 -32.10
C HIS A 29 -20.61 41.48 -32.96
N PRO A 30 -21.08 42.33 -33.88
CA PRO A 30 -20.19 43.17 -34.69
C PRO A 30 -19.55 44.28 -33.83
N LEU A 31 -18.29 44.60 -34.15
CA LEU A 31 -17.47 45.59 -33.50
C LEU A 31 -17.04 46.64 -34.52
N THR A 32 -17.19 47.92 -34.17
CA THR A 32 -16.75 49.05 -35.00
C THR A 32 -15.39 49.55 -34.56
N ILE A 33 -14.45 49.65 -35.50
CA ILE A 33 -13.09 50.12 -35.26
C ILE A 33 -12.62 51.04 -36.40
N GLU A 34 -11.92 52.12 -36.03
CA GLU A 34 -11.32 53.05 -37.00
C GLU A 34 -9.92 52.58 -37.39
N LEU A 35 -9.81 51.94 -38.57
CA LEU A 35 -8.56 51.43 -39.14
C LEU A 35 -7.82 52.46 -40.01
N GLY A 36 -8.27 53.71 -40.03
CA GLY A 36 -7.67 54.82 -40.78
C GLY A 36 -8.12 54.96 -42.23
N ASP A 37 -8.37 53.85 -42.93
CA ASP A 37 -8.81 53.86 -44.33
C ASP A 37 -10.30 53.53 -44.47
N GLU A 38 -10.99 54.23 -45.39
CA GLU A 38 -12.42 54.03 -45.67
C GLU A 38 -12.72 52.69 -46.36
N SER A 39 -11.74 52.09 -47.06
CA SER A 39 -11.86 50.79 -47.72
C SER A 39 -10.60 49.95 -47.50
N CYS A 40 -10.65 49.07 -46.51
CA CYS A 40 -9.58 48.12 -46.18
C CYS A 40 -10.17 46.77 -45.77
N THR A 41 -9.38 45.71 -45.92
CA THR A 41 -9.66 44.37 -45.39
C THR A 41 -8.64 44.01 -44.33
N ILE A 42 -9.09 43.41 -43.24
CA ILE A 42 -8.24 42.88 -42.18
C ILE A 42 -7.62 41.58 -42.69
N ILE A 43 -6.29 41.52 -42.67
CA ILE A 43 -5.52 40.35 -43.12
C ILE A 43 -5.12 39.51 -41.91
N GLU A 44 -4.49 40.13 -40.92
CA GLU A 44 -3.90 39.44 -39.79
C GLU A 44 -4.22 40.14 -38.48
N MET A 45 -4.34 39.34 -37.42
CA MET A 45 -4.60 39.82 -36.07
C MET A 45 -3.73 39.10 -35.05
N ALA A 46 -3.13 39.86 -34.14
CA ALA A 46 -2.31 39.32 -33.07
C ALA A 46 -2.72 39.90 -31.72
N VAL A 47 -2.67 39.07 -30.68
CA VAL A 47 -3.02 39.47 -29.30
C VAL A 47 -1.76 39.44 -28.43
N SER A 48 -1.60 40.40 -27.52
CA SER A 48 -0.46 40.43 -26.60
C SER A 48 -0.46 39.23 -25.65
N SER A 49 0.72 38.90 -25.09
CA SER A 49 0.90 37.73 -24.20
C SER A 49 0.01 37.77 -22.94
N ASN A 50 -0.38 38.96 -22.50
CA ASN A 50 -1.28 39.18 -21.36
C ASN A 50 -2.74 39.44 -21.75
N TYR A 51 -3.11 39.32 -23.03
CA TYR A 51 -4.47 39.52 -23.55
C TYR A 51 -5.04 40.95 -23.45
N GLU A 52 -4.26 41.94 -23.03
CA GLU A 52 -4.74 43.32 -22.87
C GLU A 52 -4.73 44.15 -24.16
N ARG A 53 -3.96 43.74 -25.17
CA ARG A 53 -3.75 44.52 -26.40
C ARG A 53 -3.92 43.65 -27.64
N VAL A 54 -4.37 44.30 -28.73
CA VAL A 54 -4.61 43.68 -30.03
C VAL A 54 -3.95 44.52 -31.11
N ALA A 55 -3.35 43.83 -32.07
CA ALA A 55 -2.77 44.38 -33.27
C ALA A 55 -3.56 43.86 -34.47
N ILE A 56 -3.92 44.75 -35.40
CA ILE A 56 -4.71 44.44 -36.60
C ILE A 56 -3.96 44.98 -37.80
N PHE A 57 -3.62 44.12 -38.75
CA PHE A 57 -2.95 44.48 -39.97
C PHE A 57 -3.92 44.44 -41.17
N THR A 58 -3.87 45.46 -42.02
CA THR A 58 -4.78 45.64 -43.15
C THR A 58 -4.07 45.49 -44.50
N ASP A 59 -4.83 45.22 -45.55
CA ASP A 59 -4.36 45.13 -46.94
C ASP A 59 -3.77 46.42 -47.50
N ARG A 60 -4.02 47.55 -46.86
CA ARG A 60 -3.43 48.85 -47.22
C ARG A 60 -2.08 49.12 -46.54
N GLY A 61 -1.55 48.16 -45.78
CA GLY A 61 -0.29 48.36 -45.05
C GLY A 61 -0.44 49.13 -43.74
N LYS A 62 -1.68 49.28 -43.23
CA LYS A 62 -1.91 49.90 -41.91
C LYS A 62 -1.87 48.84 -40.82
N LEU A 63 -1.06 49.10 -39.79
CA LEU A 63 -1.05 48.38 -38.52
C LEU A 63 -1.76 49.22 -37.46
N TRP A 64 -2.92 48.75 -37.01
CA TRP A 64 -3.63 49.30 -35.86
C TRP A 64 -3.18 48.58 -34.59
N ILE A 65 -2.85 49.33 -33.54
CA ILE A 65 -2.45 48.82 -32.23
C ILE A 65 -3.32 49.48 -31.17
N GLY A 66 -3.98 48.68 -30.33
CA GLY A 66 -4.85 49.20 -29.28
C GLY A 66 -5.18 48.21 -28.19
N SER A 67 -6.10 48.60 -27.31
CA SER A 67 -6.63 47.74 -26.25
C SER A 67 -7.47 46.60 -26.82
N SER A 68 -7.53 45.48 -26.11
CA SER A 68 -8.27 44.29 -26.56
C SER A 68 -9.79 44.44 -26.54
N ASP A 69 -10.31 45.45 -25.84
CA ASP A 69 -11.71 45.89 -25.89
C ASP A 69 -12.00 46.80 -27.10
N LEU A 70 -10.96 47.13 -27.89
CA LEU A 70 -10.99 47.94 -29.11
C LEU A 70 -11.46 49.38 -28.94
N LYS A 71 -11.66 49.84 -27.70
CA LYS A 71 -12.11 51.21 -27.41
C LYS A 71 -10.99 52.23 -27.52
N LYS A 72 -9.74 51.81 -27.26
CA LYS A 72 -8.58 52.70 -27.23
C LYS A 72 -7.57 52.31 -28.30
N CYS A 73 -7.54 53.08 -29.38
CA CYS A 73 -6.42 53.07 -30.33
C CYS A 73 -5.19 53.71 -29.66
N THR A 74 -4.07 52.98 -29.62
CA THR A 74 -2.79 53.49 -29.12
C THR A 74 -1.97 54.07 -30.26
N ARG A 75 -1.92 53.38 -31.40
CA ARG A 75 -1.20 53.83 -32.58
C ARG A 75 -1.80 53.23 -33.85
N LEU A 76 -1.94 54.07 -34.88
CA LEU A 76 -2.13 53.65 -36.25
C LEU A 76 -0.82 53.90 -37.01
N TYR A 77 -0.17 52.83 -37.45
CA TYR A 77 1.13 52.87 -38.12
C TYR A 77 0.99 52.47 -39.59
N ASP A 78 1.69 53.17 -40.46
CA ASP A 78 1.70 52.90 -41.90
C ASP A 78 3.06 52.29 -42.27
N THR A 79 3.07 51.02 -42.66
CA THR A 79 4.30 50.30 -43.05
C THR A 79 4.83 50.75 -44.40
N ARG A 80 4.06 51.56 -45.14
CA ARG A 80 4.36 51.99 -46.53
C ARG A 80 4.58 50.81 -47.49
N SER A 81 4.14 49.61 -47.10
CA SER A 81 4.20 48.39 -47.89
C SER A 81 2.84 47.69 -47.90
N VAL A 82 2.44 47.27 -49.10
CA VAL A 82 1.21 46.50 -49.35
C VAL A 82 1.50 45.00 -49.37
N SER A 83 2.74 44.59 -49.06
CA SER A 83 3.09 43.17 -48.98
C SER A 83 2.34 42.49 -47.83
N LEU A 84 2.07 41.19 -48.00
CA LEU A 84 1.50 40.36 -46.95
C LEU A 84 2.59 39.98 -45.93
N PRO A 85 2.38 40.22 -44.63
CA PRO A 85 3.31 39.76 -43.61
C PRO A 85 3.24 38.24 -43.47
N ILE A 86 4.38 37.60 -43.21
CA ILE A 86 4.44 36.16 -42.93
C ILE A 86 3.91 35.88 -41.52
N GLN A 87 4.23 36.75 -40.56
CA GLN A 87 3.70 36.65 -39.20
C GLN A 87 3.49 38.05 -38.62
N LEU A 88 2.47 38.16 -37.77
CA LEU A 88 2.24 39.30 -36.89
C LEU A 88 2.28 38.78 -35.45
N VAL A 89 3.25 39.23 -34.66
CA VAL A 89 3.46 38.72 -33.29
C VAL A 89 3.78 39.86 -32.33
N TRP A 90 3.46 39.68 -31.05
CA TRP A 90 3.82 40.65 -30.02
C TRP A 90 5.19 40.36 -29.40
N CYS A 91 5.98 41.41 -29.18
CA CYS A 91 7.17 41.39 -28.33
C CYS A 91 6.78 41.83 -26.92
N GLY A 92 6.49 40.84 -26.08
CA GLY A 92 5.87 41.05 -24.78
C GLY A 92 4.52 41.77 -24.90
N VAL A 93 4.38 42.89 -24.19
CA VAL A 93 3.17 43.74 -24.23
C VAL A 93 3.41 45.08 -24.90
N ASP A 94 4.66 45.39 -25.23
CA ASP A 94 5.08 46.75 -25.55
C ASP A 94 5.09 47.02 -27.05
N ALA A 95 5.55 46.07 -27.86
CA ALA A 95 5.74 46.29 -29.30
C ALA A 95 5.15 45.15 -30.13
N VAL A 96 4.78 45.46 -31.36
CA VAL A 96 4.30 44.51 -32.35
C VAL A 96 5.40 44.29 -33.38
N VAL A 97 5.61 43.05 -33.79
CA VAL A 97 6.62 42.66 -34.77
C VAL A 97 5.92 42.15 -36.01
N ILE A 98 6.27 42.77 -37.13
CA ILE A 98 5.86 42.33 -38.45
C ILE A 98 7.02 41.54 -39.05
N ASN A 99 6.80 40.26 -39.33
CA ASN A 99 7.79 39.40 -39.98
C ASN A 99 7.56 39.40 -41.49
N TRP A 100 8.52 39.95 -42.23
CA TRP A 100 8.53 39.98 -43.69
C TRP A 100 9.38 38.86 -44.31
N GLY A 101 9.88 37.92 -43.50
CA GLY A 101 10.75 36.82 -43.91
C GLY A 101 12.21 37.09 -43.66
N LEU A 102 12.82 37.97 -44.47
CA LEU A 102 14.24 38.34 -44.34
C LEU A 102 14.48 39.57 -43.46
N HIS A 103 13.43 40.31 -43.14
CA HIS A 103 13.52 41.46 -42.23
C HIS A 103 12.33 41.48 -41.27
N LEU A 104 12.59 41.94 -40.05
CA LEU A 104 11.60 42.14 -39.00
C LEU A 104 11.45 43.63 -38.75
N GLU A 105 10.20 44.09 -38.72
CA GLU A 105 9.87 45.47 -38.36
C GLU A 105 9.18 45.48 -37.00
N LEU A 106 9.80 46.14 -36.03
CA LEU A 106 9.33 46.25 -34.65
C LEU A 106 8.68 47.62 -34.44
N VAL A 107 7.37 47.63 -34.26
CA VAL A 107 6.54 48.82 -34.10
C VAL A 107 6.12 48.96 -32.63
N GLY A 108 6.70 49.93 -31.95
CA GLY A 108 6.30 50.31 -30.59
C GLY A 108 5.02 51.16 -30.55
N PRO A 109 4.48 51.47 -29.36
CA PRO A 109 3.28 52.28 -29.23
C PRO A 109 3.57 53.79 -29.36
N PHE A 110 4.81 54.23 -29.07
CA PHE A 110 5.18 55.65 -28.98
C PHE A 110 6.50 56.01 -29.69
N GLU A 111 7.36 55.04 -29.99
CA GLU A 111 8.72 55.26 -30.53
C GLU A 111 8.82 54.99 -32.04
N GLU A 112 9.94 55.35 -32.67
CA GLU A 112 10.22 55.00 -34.06
C GLU A 112 10.32 53.48 -34.26
N SER A 113 9.98 53.01 -35.45
CA SER A 113 10.06 51.59 -35.84
C SER A 113 11.50 51.12 -35.95
N LEU A 114 11.84 49.98 -35.33
CA LEU A 114 13.15 49.34 -35.46
C LEU A 114 13.12 48.25 -36.51
N HIS A 115 14.22 48.07 -37.24
CA HIS A 115 14.34 47.08 -38.30
C HIS A 115 15.51 46.13 -38.01
N TYR A 116 15.27 44.83 -38.17
CA TYR A 116 16.30 43.78 -38.06
C TYR A 116 16.36 42.99 -39.36
N ASN A 117 17.55 42.85 -39.94
CA ASN A 117 17.75 42.13 -41.19
C ASN A 117 18.43 40.78 -40.90
N TYR A 118 18.00 39.75 -41.63
CA TYR A 118 18.47 38.38 -41.55
C TYR A 118 18.86 37.87 -42.93
N ASP A 119 19.88 37.02 -42.98
CA ASP A 119 20.36 36.42 -44.23
C ASP A 119 19.42 35.31 -44.75
N GLU A 120 18.60 34.73 -43.86
CA GLU A 120 17.66 33.67 -44.16
C GLU A 120 16.27 33.97 -43.57
N THR A 121 15.25 33.24 -44.05
CA THR A 121 13.88 33.41 -43.54
C THR A 121 13.79 32.96 -42.09
N VAL A 122 13.29 33.82 -41.22
CA VAL A 122 13.18 33.54 -39.79
C VAL A 122 11.74 33.29 -39.35
N PHE A 123 11.58 32.54 -38.28
CA PHE A 123 10.30 32.30 -37.62
C PHE A 123 10.29 32.95 -36.23
N CYS A 124 9.24 33.72 -35.94
CA CYS A 124 9.07 34.39 -34.66
C CYS A 124 8.12 33.61 -33.75
N VAL A 125 8.55 33.39 -32.51
CA VAL A 125 7.73 32.83 -31.43
C VAL A 125 7.47 33.94 -30.41
N GLN A 126 6.20 34.26 -30.22
CA GLN A 126 5.75 35.20 -29.20
C GLN A 126 5.94 34.60 -27.81
N GLU A 127 6.58 35.37 -26.92
CA GLU A 127 6.87 34.98 -25.53
C GLU A 127 6.38 36.09 -24.58
N VAL A 128 6.45 35.85 -23.26
CA VAL A 128 5.82 36.75 -22.28
C VAL A 128 6.43 38.16 -22.27
N ASP A 129 7.75 38.26 -22.38
CA ASP A 129 8.52 39.52 -22.25
C ASP A 129 9.46 39.79 -23.42
N CYS A 130 9.42 38.95 -24.46
CA CYS A 130 10.29 39.03 -25.63
C CYS A 130 9.65 38.35 -26.86
N ILE A 131 10.35 38.36 -27.98
CA ILE A 131 10.18 37.37 -29.05
C ILE A 131 11.43 36.53 -29.18
N ARG A 132 11.24 35.24 -29.49
CA ARG A 132 12.32 34.36 -29.94
C ARG A 132 12.29 34.28 -31.46
N VAL A 133 13.38 34.68 -32.09
CA VAL A 133 13.57 34.57 -33.54
C VAL A 133 14.40 33.32 -33.80
N VAL A 134 13.83 32.37 -34.54
CA VAL A 134 14.44 31.09 -34.85
C VAL A 134 14.83 31.08 -36.31
N SER A 135 16.10 30.85 -36.57
CA SER A 135 16.67 30.63 -37.89
C SER A 135 17.16 29.18 -38.01
N SER A 136 17.74 28.78 -39.15
CA SER A 136 18.28 27.43 -39.30
C SER A 136 19.58 27.23 -38.50
N GLN A 137 20.26 28.33 -38.14
CA GLN A 137 21.57 28.31 -37.50
C GLN A 137 21.61 28.95 -36.10
N SER A 138 20.68 29.84 -35.78
CA SER A 138 20.70 30.65 -34.57
C SER A 138 19.32 30.83 -33.93
N MET A 139 19.34 31.21 -32.65
CA MET A 139 18.17 31.66 -31.92
C MET A 139 18.48 33.01 -31.29
N ASP A 140 17.79 34.04 -31.74
CA ASP A 140 17.93 35.39 -31.22
C ASP A 140 16.76 35.74 -30.31
N ILE A 141 17.03 36.58 -29.30
CA ILE A 141 16.00 37.16 -28.45
C ILE A 141 15.95 38.65 -28.69
N ILE A 142 14.77 39.13 -29.07
CA ILE A 142 14.49 40.57 -29.13
C ILE A 142 13.58 40.88 -27.94
N GLN A 143 14.05 41.75 -27.06
CA GLN A 143 13.38 42.14 -25.82
C GLN A 143 13.50 43.65 -25.63
N LYS A 144 12.44 44.28 -25.14
CA LYS A 144 12.52 45.65 -24.63
C LYS A 144 13.47 45.69 -23.44
N VAL A 145 14.45 46.58 -23.49
CA VAL A 145 15.43 46.76 -22.41
C VAL A 145 14.68 47.04 -21.10
N PRO A 146 14.82 46.19 -20.06
CA PRO A 146 14.12 46.39 -18.80
C PRO A 146 14.47 47.73 -18.15
N GLU A 147 13.51 48.36 -17.50
CA GLU A 147 13.66 49.71 -16.98
C GLU A 147 14.81 49.83 -15.97
N VAL A 148 15.00 48.82 -15.11
CA VAL A 148 16.10 48.80 -14.13
C VAL A 148 17.47 48.78 -14.80
N VAL A 149 17.61 48.04 -15.91
CA VAL A 149 18.84 48.01 -16.72
C VAL A 149 19.07 49.36 -17.37
N ARG A 150 18.04 49.95 -17.99
CA ARG A 150 18.08 51.30 -18.59
C ARG A 150 18.45 52.35 -17.55
N ASN A 151 17.92 52.26 -16.34
CA ASN A 151 18.23 53.18 -15.25
C ASN A 151 19.69 53.06 -14.79
N ILE A 152 20.33 51.90 -14.89
CA ILE A 152 21.74 51.75 -14.48
C ILE A 152 22.71 52.13 -15.60
N PHE A 153 22.46 51.70 -16.83
CA PHE A 153 23.38 51.90 -17.96
C PHE A 153 23.02 53.08 -18.87
N GLY A 154 21.89 53.75 -18.62
CA GLY A 154 21.46 54.91 -19.38
C GLY A 154 22.48 56.03 -19.37
N ILE A 155 22.64 56.69 -20.51
CA ILE A 155 23.55 57.82 -20.67
C ILE A 155 23.10 58.94 -19.72
N ASN A 156 24.03 59.48 -18.94
CA ASN A 156 23.77 60.50 -17.91
C ASN A 156 22.70 60.11 -16.89
N SER A 157 22.52 58.81 -16.63
CA SER A 157 21.56 58.36 -15.64
C SER A 157 21.94 58.81 -14.23
N THR A 158 21.00 59.50 -13.57
CA THR A 158 21.08 59.92 -12.17
C THR A 158 20.42 58.92 -11.21
N ALA A 159 20.19 57.68 -11.67
CA ALA A 159 19.58 56.65 -10.83
C ALA A 159 20.56 56.14 -9.75
N ALA A 160 20.02 55.70 -8.61
CA ALA A 160 20.81 55.25 -7.48
C ALA A 160 21.71 54.04 -7.85
N GLY A 161 21.20 53.09 -8.63
CA GLY A 161 21.98 51.93 -9.12
C GLY A 161 23.12 52.31 -10.08
N SER A 162 22.96 53.36 -10.89
CA SER A 162 24.02 53.87 -11.79
C SER A 162 25.21 54.39 -10.98
N TYR A 163 24.94 55.25 -10.00
CA TYR A 163 25.98 55.79 -9.12
C TYR A 163 26.65 54.71 -8.25
N LEU A 164 25.91 53.70 -7.78
CA LEU A 164 26.50 52.58 -7.04
C LEU A 164 27.44 51.73 -7.92
N LEU A 165 27.03 51.48 -9.17
CA LEU A 165 27.87 50.79 -10.14
C LEU A 165 29.16 51.57 -10.42
N GLU A 166 29.06 52.89 -10.60
CA GLU A 166 30.23 53.73 -10.83
C GLU A 166 31.13 53.83 -9.58
N ALA A 167 30.55 53.95 -8.38
CA ALA A 167 31.29 53.88 -7.12
C ALA A 167 32.09 52.57 -7.01
N SER A 168 31.46 51.43 -7.35
CA SER A 168 32.13 50.12 -7.35
C SER A 168 33.26 50.03 -8.38
N LYS A 169 33.07 50.58 -9.59
CA LYS A 169 34.11 50.62 -10.63
C LYS A 169 35.31 51.47 -10.19
N GLN A 170 35.07 52.65 -9.61
CA GLN A 170 36.13 53.53 -9.12
C GLN A 170 36.85 52.91 -7.91
N TYR A 171 36.13 52.20 -7.05
CA TYR A 171 36.71 51.46 -5.94
C TYR A 171 37.65 50.35 -6.42
N GLN A 172 37.25 49.58 -7.43
CA GLN A 172 38.10 48.55 -8.04
C GLN A 172 39.36 49.14 -8.68
N LYS A 173 39.29 50.38 -9.18
CA LYS A 173 40.43 51.15 -9.70
C LYS A 173 41.28 51.82 -8.60
N LYS A 174 40.93 51.65 -7.32
CA LYS A 174 41.57 52.31 -6.16
C LYS A 174 41.52 53.85 -6.24
N ASN A 175 40.46 54.41 -6.79
CA ASN A 175 40.28 55.86 -6.93
C ASN A 175 39.41 56.43 -5.80
N HIS A 176 39.81 57.58 -5.24
CA HIS A 176 39.10 58.27 -4.15
C HIS A 176 37.68 58.71 -4.55
N ARG A 177 37.43 58.96 -5.85
CA ARG A 177 36.11 59.29 -6.40
C ARG A 177 35.02 58.27 -6.07
N ALA A 178 35.40 57.03 -5.72
CA ALA A 178 34.46 56.03 -5.21
C ALA A 178 33.66 56.54 -4.00
N ASN A 179 34.30 57.29 -3.10
CA ASN A 179 33.65 57.83 -1.91
C ASN A 179 32.67 58.96 -2.26
N GLU A 180 32.99 59.80 -3.25
CA GLU A 180 32.10 60.86 -3.74
C GLU A 180 30.79 60.27 -4.27
N TYR A 181 30.87 59.27 -5.16
CA TYR A 181 29.70 58.58 -5.68
C TYR A 181 28.93 57.82 -4.58
N LEU A 182 29.64 57.25 -3.61
CA LEU A 182 28.98 56.59 -2.48
C LEU A 182 28.18 57.57 -1.62
N HIS A 183 28.70 58.77 -1.36
CA HIS A 183 27.99 59.82 -0.63
C HIS A 183 26.70 60.25 -1.35
N LEU A 184 26.71 60.32 -2.68
CA LEU A 184 25.51 60.62 -3.48
C LEU A 184 24.42 59.54 -3.33
N VAL A 185 24.81 58.27 -3.17
CA VAL A 185 23.87 57.14 -3.10
C VAL A 185 23.46 56.76 -1.69
N LYS A 186 24.24 57.15 -0.67
CA LYS A 186 24.02 56.82 0.74
C LYS A 186 22.54 56.88 1.20
N PRO A 187 21.74 57.94 0.90
CA PRO A 187 20.34 57.98 1.33
C PRO A 187 19.42 56.95 0.67
N LYS A 188 19.78 56.44 -0.52
CA LYS A 188 19.00 55.47 -1.32
C LYS A 188 19.78 54.18 -1.59
N LEU A 189 20.74 53.85 -0.72
CA LEU A 189 21.67 52.76 -0.95
C LEU A 189 20.99 51.39 -1.00
N PHE A 190 19.97 51.18 -0.17
CA PHE A 190 19.14 49.97 -0.22
C PHE A 190 18.49 49.77 -1.60
N LEU A 191 17.91 50.84 -2.16
CA LEU A 191 17.32 50.81 -3.50
C LEU A 191 18.38 50.55 -4.57
N ALA A 192 19.56 51.18 -4.47
CA ALA A 192 20.65 50.98 -5.42
C ALA A 192 21.14 49.52 -5.43
N VAL A 193 21.33 48.91 -4.26
CA VAL A 193 21.70 47.50 -4.14
C VAL A 193 20.65 46.60 -4.78
N ARG A 194 19.35 46.84 -4.49
CA ARG A 194 18.24 46.09 -5.11
C ARG A 194 18.23 46.23 -6.63
N GLN A 195 18.38 47.44 -7.15
CA GLN A 195 18.44 47.72 -8.59
C GLN A 195 19.60 46.97 -9.27
N CYS A 196 20.81 46.97 -8.67
CA CYS A 196 21.94 46.22 -9.21
C CYS A 196 21.69 44.70 -9.23
N ILE A 197 21.07 44.14 -8.18
CA ILE A 197 20.71 42.72 -8.12
C ILE A 197 19.69 42.37 -9.19
N GLU A 198 18.62 43.16 -9.31
CA GLU A 198 17.54 42.95 -10.27
C GLU A 198 18.04 43.11 -11.73
N ALA A 199 18.81 44.15 -12.03
CA ALA A 199 19.42 44.35 -13.34
C ALA A 199 20.31 43.17 -13.73
N ALA A 200 21.03 42.57 -12.79
CA ALA A 200 21.86 41.40 -13.08
C ALA A 200 21.03 40.23 -13.61
N GLY A 201 19.79 40.04 -13.13
CA GLY A 201 18.87 38.99 -13.60
C GLY A 201 18.52 39.12 -15.09
N HIS A 202 18.36 40.35 -15.56
CA HIS A 202 17.97 40.63 -16.95
C HIS A 202 19.12 40.55 -17.95
N GLU A 203 20.37 40.60 -17.48
CA GLU A 203 21.54 40.50 -18.34
C GLU A 203 21.84 39.07 -18.78
N PHE A 204 22.34 38.90 -20.01
CA PHE A 204 22.76 37.61 -20.56
C PHE A 204 24.27 37.38 -20.46
N LYS A 205 25.08 38.44 -20.51
CA LYS A 205 26.55 38.34 -20.46
C LYS A 205 27.03 38.13 -19.02
N ALA A 206 27.77 37.05 -18.78
CA ALA A 206 28.29 36.71 -17.46
C ALA A 206 29.20 37.79 -16.86
N GLU A 207 29.91 38.55 -17.69
CA GLU A 207 30.76 39.67 -17.25
C GLU A 207 29.93 40.82 -16.67
N THR A 208 28.86 41.23 -17.36
CA THR A 208 27.94 42.28 -16.91
C THR A 208 27.21 41.87 -15.63
N GLN A 209 26.72 40.62 -15.57
CA GLN A 209 26.11 40.06 -14.36
C GLN A 209 27.07 40.12 -13.16
N LYS A 210 28.32 39.67 -13.32
CA LYS A 210 29.35 39.73 -12.26
C LYS A 210 29.64 41.18 -11.85
N MET A 211 29.68 42.10 -12.81
CA MET A 211 29.91 43.52 -12.55
C MET A 211 28.81 44.11 -11.65
N LEU A 212 27.55 43.86 -11.99
CA LEU A 212 26.39 44.31 -11.22
C LEU A 212 26.32 43.67 -9.83
N MET A 213 26.58 42.36 -9.74
CA MET A 213 26.60 41.66 -8.45
C MET A 213 27.76 42.14 -7.56
N LYS A 214 28.93 42.45 -8.10
CA LYS A 214 30.03 43.08 -7.34
C LYS A 214 29.65 44.48 -6.84
N ALA A 215 28.92 45.26 -7.64
CA ALA A 215 28.42 46.56 -7.20
C ALA A 215 27.40 46.44 -6.06
N ALA A 216 26.48 45.47 -6.15
CA ALA A 216 25.55 45.15 -5.07
C ALA A 216 26.27 44.69 -3.79
N GLN A 217 27.30 43.84 -3.92
CA GLN A 217 28.13 43.41 -2.80
C GLN A 217 28.85 44.59 -2.14
N PHE A 218 29.41 45.50 -2.95
CA PHE A 218 30.05 46.73 -2.47
C PHE A 218 29.06 47.63 -1.73
N GLY A 219 27.85 47.85 -2.25
CA GLY A 219 26.84 48.65 -1.56
C GLY A 219 26.40 48.01 -0.24
N LYS A 220 26.32 46.68 -0.19
CA LYS A 220 25.92 45.94 1.01
C LYS A 220 26.88 46.15 2.19
N THR A 221 28.16 46.41 1.99
CA THR A 221 29.12 46.64 3.09
C THR A 221 28.87 47.93 3.87
N TYR A 222 28.05 48.84 3.34
CA TYR A 222 27.71 50.12 3.96
C TYR A 222 26.25 50.18 4.43
N LEU A 223 25.55 49.03 4.46
CA LEU A 223 24.21 48.89 5.01
C LEU A 223 24.28 48.11 6.32
N ASP A 224 23.69 48.66 7.38
CA ASP A 224 23.71 48.04 8.71
C ASP A 224 22.81 46.78 8.78
N ASP A 225 21.64 46.81 8.13
CA ASP A 225 20.65 45.72 8.15
C ASP A 225 20.14 45.33 6.75
N CYS A 226 20.98 44.66 5.94
CA CYS A 226 20.55 44.12 4.64
C CYS A 226 20.51 42.59 4.64
N SER A 227 19.33 42.01 4.39
CA SER A 227 19.18 40.56 4.27
C SER A 227 20.07 40.02 3.12
N PRO A 228 20.84 38.94 3.35
CA PRO A 228 21.65 38.31 2.30
C PRO A 228 20.81 37.55 1.27
N GLU A 229 19.55 37.28 1.56
CA GLU A 229 18.70 36.34 0.83
C GLU A 229 18.55 36.72 -0.64
N ASN A 230 18.16 37.96 -0.94
CA ASN A 230 17.97 38.41 -2.33
C ASN A 230 19.25 38.28 -3.17
N TYR A 231 20.39 38.62 -2.58
CA TYR A 231 21.70 38.51 -3.23
C TYR A 231 22.06 37.04 -3.51
N VAL A 232 21.92 36.16 -2.51
CA VAL A 232 22.22 34.73 -2.64
C VAL A 232 21.27 34.04 -3.62
N THR A 233 19.97 34.34 -3.55
CA THR A 233 18.96 33.82 -4.46
C THR A 233 19.25 34.23 -5.90
N MET A 234 19.58 35.50 -6.15
CA MET A 234 19.94 35.95 -7.49
C MET A 234 21.20 35.24 -8.02
N ILE A 235 22.25 35.06 -7.21
CA ILE A 235 23.43 34.27 -7.62
C ILE A 235 23.04 32.86 -8.05
N ARG A 236 22.16 32.19 -7.28
CA ARG A 236 21.70 30.84 -7.60
C ARG A 236 20.95 30.82 -8.93
N VAL A 237 20.04 31.78 -9.14
CA VAL A 237 19.28 31.92 -10.38
C VAL A 237 20.19 32.20 -11.57
N LEU A 238 21.14 33.13 -11.45
CA LEU A 238 22.09 33.45 -12.52
C LEU A 238 22.95 32.25 -12.92
N ARG A 239 23.39 31.43 -11.95
CA ARG A 239 24.12 30.19 -12.27
C ARG A 239 23.25 29.22 -13.06
N CYS A 240 21.98 29.06 -12.69
CA CYS A 240 21.04 28.20 -13.42
C CYS A 240 20.79 28.74 -14.83
N LEU A 241 20.48 30.03 -14.96
CA LEU A 241 20.25 30.71 -16.24
C LEU A 241 21.45 30.56 -17.17
N ASN A 242 22.66 30.84 -16.69
CA ASN A 242 23.86 30.72 -17.51
C ASN A 242 24.15 29.28 -17.94
N ALA A 243 23.86 28.29 -17.07
CA ALA A 243 24.04 26.89 -17.42
C ALA A 243 23.09 26.45 -18.55
N VAL A 244 21.81 26.86 -18.50
CA VAL A 244 20.83 26.49 -19.54
C VAL A 244 20.96 27.32 -20.81
N ARG A 245 21.43 28.57 -20.71
CA ARG A 245 21.71 29.46 -21.85
C ARG A 245 22.98 29.08 -22.60
N HIS A 246 23.86 28.25 -22.02
CA HIS A 246 25.09 27.83 -22.66
C HIS A 246 24.78 27.21 -24.05
N PRO A 247 25.55 27.52 -25.12
CA PRO A 247 25.25 27.05 -26.48
C PRO A 247 25.04 25.53 -26.60
N ASN A 248 25.84 24.73 -25.88
CA ASN A 248 25.69 23.27 -25.84
C ASN A 248 24.32 22.79 -25.30
N VAL A 249 23.66 23.60 -24.45
CA VAL A 249 22.31 23.32 -23.94
C VAL A 249 21.26 24.01 -24.80
N GLY A 250 21.53 25.24 -25.26
CA GLY A 250 20.71 25.94 -26.25
C GLY A 250 19.32 26.34 -25.76
N MET A 251 19.16 26.75 -24.50
CA MET A 251 17.89 27.25 -23.97
C MET A 251 18.00 28.73 -23.56
N PRO A 252 17.77 29.67 -24.50
CA PRO A 252 17.79 31.09 -24.20
C PRO A 252 16.45 31.47 -23.52
N ILE A 253 16.46 31.47 -22.19
CA ILE A 253 15.32 31.84 -21.34
C ILE A 253 15.63 33.13 -20.57
N THR A 254 14.66 34.05 -20.48
CA THR A 254 14.76 35.30 -19.70
C THR A 254 14.54 35.03 -18.20
N TYR A 255 14.89 36.01 -17.37
CA TYR A 255 14.61 35.91 -15.93
C TYR A 255 13.11 35.84 -15.64
N ASN A 256 12.30 36.62 -16.35
CA ASN A 256 10.84 36.65 -16.17
C ASN A 256 10.19 35.32 -16.61
N GLN A 257 10.62 34.76 -17.76
CA GLN A 257 10.18 33.43 -18.19
C GLN A 257 10.52 32.37 -17.14
N LEU A 258 11.70 32.44 -16.52
CA LEU A 258 12.06 31.50 -15.45
C LEU A 258 11.21 31.68 -14.19
N GLN A 259 10.84 32.92 -13.83
CA GLN A 259 9.95 33.16 -12.69
C GLN A 259 8.56 32.53 -12.91
N ILE A 260 8.02 32.63 -14.13
CA ILE A 260 6.73 32.04 -14.50
C ILE A 260 6.82 30.51 -14.58
N LEU A 261 7.84 30.00 -15.26
CA LEU A 261 8.08 28.56 -15.41
C LEU A 261 8.41 27.87 -14.08
N THR A 262 9.02 28.62 -13.15
CA THR A 262 9.65 28.16 -11.90
C THR A 262 10.91 27.30 -12.12
N LEU A 263 11.72 27.15 -11.07
CA LEU A 263 12.90 26.27 -11.08
C LEU A 263 12.51 24.79 -11.23
N GLN A 264 11.35 24.38 -10.73
CA GLN A 264 10.86 23.01 -10.90
C GLN A 264 10.49 22.73 -12.35
N GLY A 265 9.71 23.63 -12.97
CA GLY A 265 9.36 23.53 -14.39
C GLY A 265 10.59 23.55 -15.29
N LEU A 266 11.63 24.32 -14.93
CA LEU A 266 12.91 24.28 -15.64
C LEU A 266 13.54 22.88 -15.61
N MET A 267 13.56 22.20 -14.47
CA MET A 267 14.09 20.83 -14.40
C MET A 267 13.26 19.86 -15.23
N GLU A 268 11.94 20.00 -15.23
CA GLU A 268 11.04 19.19 -16.05
C GLU A 268 11.33 19.36 -17.55
N LEU A 269 11.51 20.60 -18.02
CA LEU A 269 11.94 20.85 -19.39
C LEU A 269 13.31 20.25 -19.71
N GLN A 270 14.28 20.34 -18.80
CA GLN A 270 15.59 19.70 -19.00
C GLN A 270 15.48 18.17 -19.06
N MET A 271 14.57 17.55 -18.29
CA MET A 271 14.30 16.11 -18.38
C MET A 271 13.71 15.74 -19.75
N ILE A 272 12.72 16.50 -20.24
CA ILE A 272 12.10 16.27 -21.55
C ILE A 272 13.15 16.41 -22.68
N ARG A 273 14.06 17.39 -22.55
CA ARG A 273 15.19 17.59 -23.47
C ARG A 273 16.35 16.60 -23.28
N ARG A 274 16.19 15.58 -22.41
CA ARG A 274 17.16 14.52 -22.14
C ARG A 274 18.46 14.98 -21.47
N ASN A 275 18.47 16.20 -20.93
CA ASN A 275 19.61 16.79 -20.20
C ASN A 275 19.59 16.38 -18.71
N HIS A 276 19.49 15.08 -18.44
CA HIS A 276 19.31 14.56 -17.07
C HIS A 276 20.46 14.91 -16.12
N PHE A 277 21.70 14.88 -16.61
CA PHE A 277 22.87 15.23 -15.80
C PHE A 277 22.82 16.69 -15.35
N LEU A 278 22.56 17.61 -16.28
CA LEU A 278 22.43 19.03 -15.98
C LEU A 278 21.27 19.28 -15.00
N ALA A 279 20.12 18.65 -15.22
CA ALA A 279 18.98 18.76 -14.31
C ALA A 279 19.35 18.29 -12.89
N LEU A 280 20.08 17.18 -12.77
CA LEU A 280 20.52 16.64 -11.48
C LEU A 280 21.53 17.56 -10.80
N ASP A 281 22.52 18.08 -11.53
CA ASP A 281 23.55 18.99 -11.01
C ASP A 281 22.94 20.33 -10.54
N LEU A 282 21.99 20.87 -11.30
CA LEU A 282 21.26 22.07 -10.88
C LEU A 282 20.37 21.79 -9.66
N ALA A 283 19.69 20.63 -9.61
CA ALA A 283 18.85 20.25 -8.48
C ALA A 283 19.66 20.07 -7.18
N THR A 284 20.85 19.46 -7.25
CA THR A 284 21.75 19.30 -6.09
C THR A 284 22.29 20.66 -5.66
N PHE A 285 22.70 21.52 -6.60
CA PHE A 285 23.16 22.87 -6.32
C PHE A 285 22.09 23.72 -5.62
N LEU A 286 20.83 23.62 -6.07
CA LEU A 286 19.69 24.32 -5.49
C LEU A 286 19.15 23.66 -4.20
N LYS A 287 19.69 22.49 -3.82
CA LYS A 287 19.22 21.66 -2.68
C LYS A 287 17.73 21.36 -2.75
N MET A 288 17.23 21.01 -3.94
CA MET A 288 15.83 20.66 -4.11
C MET A 288 15.51 19.31 -3.45
N PRO A 289 14.35 19.15 -2.79
CA PRO A 289 13.98 17.91 -2.12
C PRO A 289 13.73 16.75 -3.11
N ASP A 290 13.19 17.04 -4.29
CA ASP A 290 12.65 16.03 -5.22
C ASP A 290 13.61 15.62 -6.36
N SER A 291 14.89 15.35 -6.07
CA SER A 291 15.82 14.86 -7.10
C SER A 291 15.51 13.43 -7.61
N SER A 292 14.64 12.70 -6.88
CA SER A 292 14.18 11.35 -7.22
C SER A 292 13.43 11.29 -8.54
N LYS A 293 12.63 12.32 -8.88
CA LYS A 293 11.89 12.41 -10.14
C LYS A 293 12.83 12.41 -11.35
N ILE A 294 13.95 13.12 -11.25
CA ILE A 294 14.97 13.22 -12.31
C ILE A 294 15.62 11.86 -12.56
N ARG A 295 16.01 11.16 -11.49
CA ARG A 295 16.62 9.83 -11.59
C ARG A 295 15.64 8.80 -12.16
N LEU A 296 14.37 8.86 -11.73
CA LEU A 296 13.32 7.98 -12.25
C LEU A 296 13.07 8.20 -13.73
N HIS A 297 12.95 9.47 -14.16
CA HIS A 297 12.77 9.78 -15.58
C HIS A 297 13.96 9.31 -16.43
N TRP A 298 15.20 9.52 -15.95
CA TRP A 298 16.39 9.01 -16.61
C TRP A 298 16.37 7.48 -16.74
N ALA A 299 16.01 6.76 -15.67
CA ALA A 299 15.96 5.31 -15.68
C ALA A 299 14.89 4.77 -16.63
N CYS A 300 13.69 5.35 -16.63
CA CYS A 300 12.63 5.03 -17.59
C CYS A 300 13.08 5.29 -19.04
N TYR A 301 13.74 6.42 -19.29
CA TYR A 301 14.28 6.74 -20.62
C TYR A 301 15.36 5.72 -21.05
N LYS A 302 16.26 5.34 -20.13
CA LYS A 302 17.31 4.34 -20.39
C LYS A 302 16.71 2.97 -20.71
N VAL A 303 15.70 2.51 -19.95
CA VAL A 303 14.98 1.25 -20.20
C VAL A 303 14.39 1.19 -21.60
N GLU A 304 13.78 2.30 -22.04
CA GLU A 304 13.07 2.40 -23.32
C GLU A 304 14.02 2.47 -24.53
N HIS A 305 15.18 3.12 -24.39
CA HIS A 305 16.07 3.40 -25.53
C HIS A 305 17.37 2.57 -25.57
N SER A 306 17.73 1.87 -24.49
CA SER A 306 18.97 1.09 -24.47
C SER A 306 18.89 -0.13 -25.38
N LYS A 307 19.89 -0.32 -26.24
CA LYS A 307 20.09 -1.55 -27.03
C LYS A 307 21.03 -2.57 -26.36
N LEU A 308 21.47 -2.27 -25.14
CA LEU A 308 22.36 -3.13 -24.36
C LEU A 308 21.58 -4.30 -23.74
N ASN A 309 22.31 -5.35 -23.38
CA ASN A 309 21.78 -6.49 -22.66
C ASN A 309 21.07 -6.05 -21.36
N ASP A 310 19.89 -6.61 -21.11
CA ASP A 310 19.02 -6.36 -19.96
C ASP A 310 19.77 -6.42 -18.61
N GLU A 311 20.75 -7.31 -18.47
CA GLU A 311 21.58 -7.39 -17.25
C GLU A 311 22.45 -6.18 -16.99
N LEU A 312 23.11 -5.68 -18.05
CA LEU A 312 23.99 -4.53 -17.94
C LEU A 312 23.17 -3.28 -17.65
N VAL A 313 22.01 -3.16 -18.30
CA VAL A 313 21.07 -2.06 -18.06
C VAL A 313 20.57 -2.07 -16.62
N ALA A 314 20.17 -3.23 -16.09
CA ALA A 314 19.75 -3.36 -14.70
C ALA A 314 20.86 -2.95 -13.72
N LYS A 315 22.10 -3.42 -13.94
CA LYS A 315 23.26 -3.05 -13.12
C LYS A 315 23.58 -1.55 -13.17
N GLU A 316 23.62 -0.95 -14.36
CA GLU A 316 23.85 0.50 -14.51
C GLU A 316 22.78 1.33 -13.79
N ILE A 317 21.51 0.93 -13.89
CA ILE A 317 20.40 1.60 -13.19
C ILE A 317 20.56 1.45 -11.68
N ALA A 318 20.86 0.24 -11.20
CA ALA A 318 21.05 -0.04 -9.78
C ALA A 318 22.24 0.73 -9.19
N GLU A 319 23.37 0.82 -9.90
CA GLU A 319 24.54 1.59 -9.48
C GLU A 319 24.27 3.10 -9.38
N LYS A 320 23.49 3.66 -10.32
CA LYS A 320 23.21 5.11 -10.36
C LYS A 320 22.08 5.55 -9.44
N ILE A 321 21.07 4.72 -9.22
CA ILE A 321 19.97 5.02 -8.30
C ILE A 321 20.35 4.64 -6.86
N GLY A 322 21.07 3.54 -6.68
CA GLY A 322 21.44 2.97 -5.38
C GLY A 322 20.22 2.51 -4.57
N SER A 323 20.44 2.23 -3.28
CA SER A 323 19.39 1.89 -2.31
C SER A 323 18.71 3.13 -1.71
N SER A 324 18.61 4.21 -2.50
CA SER A 324 17.99 5.46 -2.07
C SER A 324 16.51 5.23 -1.76
N ARG A 325 16.04 5.60 -0.57
CA ARG A 325 14.62 5.44 -0.16
C ARG A 325 13.64 6.19 -1.07
N ASP A 326 14.11 7.19 -1.80
CA ASP A 326 13.26 8.14 -2.53
C ASP A 326 12.83 7.64 -3.92
N VAL A 327 13.46 6.59 -4.47
CA VAL A 327 13.15 6.07 -5.81
C VAL A 327 12.69 4.62 -5.70
N SER A 328 11.48 4.33 -6.18
CA SER A 328 10.96 2.97 -6.23
C SER A 328 11.26 2.31 -7.57
N TYR A 329 11.98 1.20 -7.53
CA TYR A 329 12.32 0.37 -8.68
C TYR A 329 11.08 -0.19 -9.37
N ILE A 330 9.96 -0.33 -8.64
CA ILE A 330 8.70 -0.82 -9.21
C ILE A 330 8.22 0.01 -10.42
N LYS A 331 8.40 1.33 -10.39
CA LYS A 331 7.95 2.21 -11.49
C LYS A 331 8.80 1.98 -12.74
N ILE A 332 10.08 1.73 -12.55
CA ILE A 332 11.05 1.45 -13.61
C ILE A 332 10.78 0.06 -14.20
N ALA A 333 10.56 -0.94 -13.34
CA ALA A 333 10.22 -2.30 -13.74
C ALA A 333 8.87 -2.37 -14.49
N LYS A 334 7.85 -1.63 -14.04
CA LYS A 334 6.58 -1.50 -14.77
C LYS A 334 6.79 -0.93 -16.18
N LYS A 335 7.57 0.14 -16.30
CA LYS A 335 7.91 0.72 -17.61
C LYS A 335 8.69 -0.27 -18.48
N ALA A 336 9.58 -1.09 -17.91
CA ALA A 336 10.28 -2.15 -18.64
C ALA A 336 9.32 -3.23 -19.17
N ALA A 337 8.37 -3.65 -18.33
CA ALA A 337 7.30 -4.58 -18.71
C ALA A 337 6.40 -4.00 -19.81
N ASP A 338 6.02 -2.72 -19.71
CA ASP A 338 5.20 -2.03 -20.71
C ASP A 338 5.95 -1.91 -22.07
N CYS A 339 7.28 -1.83 -22.06
CA CYS A 339 8.12 -1.87 -23.25
C CYS A 339 8.39 -3.29 -23.78
N GLY A 340 7.81 -4.33 -23.17
CA GLY A 340 7.99 -5.74 -23.55
C GLY A 340 9.31 -6.38 -23.12
N ARG A 341 10.11 -5.71 -22.28
CA ARG A 341 11.38 -6.25 -21.74
C ARG A 341 11.15 -6.90 -20.39
N ASN A 342 10.55 -8.10 -20.42
CA ASN A 342 10.16 -8.83 -19.21
C ASN A 342 11.37 -9.26 -18.37
N ASP A 343 12.45 -9.72 -18.99
CA ASP A 343 13.67 -10.14 -18.27
C ASP A 343 14.32 -8.98 -17.51
N LEU A 344 14.40 -7.80 -18.14
CA LEU A 344 14.82 -6.57 -17.46
C LEU A 344 13.90 -6.21 -16.30
N ALA A 345 12.58 -6.33 -16.49
CA ALA A 345 11.62 -6.04 -15.44
C ALA A 345 11.83 -6.95 -14.21
N ILE A 346 12.02 -8.25 -14.43
CA ILE A 346 12.31 -9.23 -13.35
C ILE A 346 13.58 -8.84 -12.60
N LYS A 347 14.67 -8.55 -13.31
CA LYS A 347 15.96 -8.15 -12.69
C LYS A 347 15.85 -6.83 -11.92
N LEU A 348 15.07 -5.87 -12.41
CA LEU A 348 14.87 -4.60 -11.70
C LEU A 348 14.02 -4.75 -10.43
N ILE A 349 13.09 -5.72 -10.38
CA ILE A 349 12.26 -6.00 -9.21
C ILE A 349 13.08 -6.51 -8.04
N GLU A 350 14.17 -7.26 -8.29
CA GLU A 350 15.06 -7.77 -7.24
C GLU A 350 15.66 -6.66 -6.37
N TYR A 351 15.84 -5.46 -6.93
CA TYR A 351 16.34 -4.29 -6.20
C TYR A 351 15.26 -3.56 -5.37
N GLU A 352 13.98 -3.90 -5.50
CA GLU A 352 12.91 -3.33 -4.68
C GLU A 352 12.81 -4.06 -3.33
N PRO A 353 13.00 -3.41 -2.18
CA PRO A 353 13.00 -4.10 -0.88
C PRO A 353 11.61 -4.56 -0.40
N ARG A 354 10.53 -4.10 -1.04
CA ARG A 354 9.15 -4.24 -0.56
C ARG A 354 8.42 -5.39 -1.28
N ALA A 355 8.31 -6.53 -0.61
CA ALA A 355 7.67 -7.73 -1.16
C ALA A 355 6.21 -7.51 -1.63
N ASN A 356 5.43 -6.68 -0.92
CA ASN A 356 4.05 -6.36 -1.29
C ASN A 356 3.91 -5.62 -2.63
N LEU A 357 4.98 -4.98 -3.11
CA LEU A 357 5.03 -4.34 -4.43
C LEU A 357 5.66 -5.27 -5.47
N GLN A 358 6.65 -6.08 -5.08
CA GLN A 358 7.30 -7.04 -5.96
C GLN A 358 6.32 -8.12 -6.47
N VAL A 359 5.62 -8.78 -5.55
CA VAL A 359 4.80 -9.96 -5.85
C VAL A 359 3.71 -9.67 -6.88
N PRO A 360 2.88 -8.60 -6.77
CA PRO A 360 1.88 -8.31 -7.78
C PRO A 360 2.45 -8.07 -9.18
N LEU A 361 3.66 -7.50 -9.30
CA LEU A 361 4.29 -7.30 -10.60
C LEU A 361 4.88 -8.59 -11.16
N LEU A 362 5.45 -9.46 -10.32
CA LEU A 362 5.92 -10.79 -10.74
C LEU A 362 4.76 -11.65 -11.28
N LEU A 363 3.61 -11.65 -10.60
CA LEU A 363 2.41 -12.34 -11.07
C LEU A 363 1.95 -11.80 -12.44
N ARG A 364 1.98 -10.47 -12.64
CA ARG A 364 1.64 -9.84 -13.93
C ARG A 364 2.62 -10.25 -15.05
N LEU A 365 3.86 -10.55 -14.73
CA LEU A 365 4.90 -10.99 -15.67
C LEU A 365 4.84 -12.49 -15.97
N GLY A 366 3.94 -13.25 -15.33
CA GLY A 366 3.83 -14.71 -15.48
C GLY A 366 4.82 -15.51 -14.63
N GLU A 367 5.53 -14.83 -13.73
CA GLU A 367 6.56 -15.42 -12.85
C GLU A 367 5.94 -15.88 -11.52
N ASP A 368 4.99 -16.81 -11.60
CA ASP A 368 4.20 -17.28 -10.45
C ASP A 368 5.07 -17.95 -9.37
N GLN A 369 6.03 -18.79 -9.76
CA GLN A 369 6.89 -19.51 -8.83
C GLN A 369 7.82 -18.58 -8.04
N THR A 370 8.44 -17.61 -8.71
CA THR A 370 9.30 -16.62 -8.03
C THR A 370 8.47 -15.68 -7.16
N GLY A 371 7.26 -15.32 -7.62
CA GLY A 371 6.27 -14.58 -6.83
C GLY A 371 5.88 -15.32 -5.54
N LEU A 372 5.67 -16.64 -5.60
CA LEU A 372 5.37 -17.46 -4.44
C LEU A 372 6.54 -17.53 -3.46
N ILE A 373 7.76 -17.72 -3.96
CA ILE A 373 8.98 -17.72 -3.12
C ILE A 373 9.11 -16.38 -2.38
N LYS A 374 8.97 -15.25 -3.08
CA LYS A 374 9.06 -13.92 -2.48
C LYS A 374 7.93 -13.64 -1.48
N ALA A 375 6.73 -14.15 -1.74
CA ALA A 375 5.63 -14.08 -0.79
C ALA A 375 5.91 -14.88 0.49
N ILE A 376 6.47 -16.08 0.37
CA ILE A 376 6.87 -16.93 1.51
C ILE A 376 7.99 -16.25 2.32
N GLU A 377 9.03 -15.75 1.65
CA GLU A 377 10.14 -15.02 2.29
C GLU A 377 9.67 -13.78 3.05
N SER A 378 8.60 -13.13 2.58
CA SER A 378 8.02 -11.96 3.25
C SER A 378 7.35 -12.27 4.59
N GLY A 379 6.99 -13.54 4.83
CA GLY A 379 6.22 -13.96 6.01
C GLY A 379 4.77 -13.46 6.04
N ASN A 380 4.31 -12.72 5.04
CA ASN A 380 2.95 -12.21 4.96
C ASN A 380 2.00 -13.28 4.39
N THR A 381 1.16 -13.86 5.24
CA THR A 381 0.20 -14.90 4.85
C THR A 381 -0.80 -14.44 3.81
N ASP A 382 -1.21 -13.17 3.83
CA ASP A 382 -2.18 -12.63 2.89
C ASP A 382 -1.59 -12.57 1.48
N LEU A 383 -0.30 -12.23 1.39
CA LEU A 383 0.42 -12.20 0.12
C LEU A 383 0.59 -13.62 -0.45
N VAL A 384 0.86 -14.61 0.40
CA VAL A 384 0.91 -16.02 -0.01
C VAL A 384 -0.47 -16.47 -0.50
N TYR A 385 -1.56 -16.13 0.20
CA TYR A 385 -2.91 -16.45 -0.26
C TYR A 385 -3.25 -15.79 -1.59
N ALA A 386 -2.86 -14.51 -1.78
CA ALA A 386 -3.07 -13.82 -3.04
C ALA A 386 -2.38 -14.53 -4.22
N VAL A 387 -1.13 -14.98 -4.04
CA VAL A 387 -0.40 -15.76 -5.05
C VAL A 387 -1.08 -17.11 -5.29
N LEU A 388 -1.42 -17.84 -4.23
CA LEU A 388 -2.07 -19.16 -4.34
C LEU A 388 -3.40 -19.09 -5.09
N LEU A 389 -4.22 -18.06 -4.85
CA LEU A 389 -5.49 -17.88 -5.55
C LEU A 389 -5.27 -17.51 -7.03
N HIS A 390 -4.32 -16.61 -7.31
CA HIS A 390 -3.94 -16.26 -8.68
C HIS A 390 -3.45 -17.49 -9.47
N MET A 391 -2.55 -18.28 -8.88
CA MET A 391 -2.03 -19.51 -9.46
C MET A 391 -3.15 -20.52 -9.74
N LYS A 392 -4.13 -20.64 -8.84
CA LYS A 392 -5.27 -21.55 -9.00
C LYS A 392 -6.21 -21.14 -10.14
N GLU A 393 -6.42 -19.83 -10.34
CA GLU A 393 -7.29 -19.31 -11.40
C GLU A 393 -6.62 -19.40 -12.78
N ASN A 394 -5.31 -19.22 -12.85
CA ASN A 394 -4.57 -19.12 -14.12
C ASN A 394 -3.89 -20.43 -14.55
N MET A 395 -3.88 -21.48 -13.71
CA MET A 395 -3.28 -22.77 -14.05
C MET A 395 -4.25 -23.94 -13.90
N PRO A 396 -4.08 -25.02 -14.70
CA PRO A 396 -4.82 -26.26 -14.50
C PRO A 396 -4.57 -26.84 -13.10
N LEU A 397 -5.65 -27.31 -12.46
CA LEU A 397 -5.64 -27.77 -11.05
C LEU A 397 -4.51 -28.77 -10.75
N GLY A 398 -4.28 -29.75 -11.64
CA GLY A 398 -3.22 -30.74 -11.47
C GLY A 398 -1.81 -30.13 -11.50
N LYS A 399 -1.54 -29.17 -12.41
CA LYS A 399 -0.23 -28.48 -12.45
C LYS A 399 -0.03 -27.64 -11.19
N PHE A 400 -1.06 -26.91 -10.79
CA PHE A 400 -1.07 -26.10 -9.57
C PHE A 400 -0.75 -26.92 -8.31
N GLN A 401 -1.38 -28.09 -8.14
CA GLN A 401 -1.12 -28.98 -7.00
C GLN A 401 0.31 -29.52 -7.02
N MET A 402 0.83 -29.90 -8.19
CA MET A 402 2.23 -30.34 -8.32
C MET A 402 3.23 -29.23 -7.96
N GLU A 403 2.98 -27.98 -8.36
CA GLU A 403 3.88 -26.87 -8.05
C GLU A 403 3.90 -26.54 -6.55
N ILE A 404 2.73 -26.46 -5.92
CA ILE A 404 2.60 -26.14 -4.49
C ILE A 404 3.27 -27.19 -3.60
N ARG A 405 3.30 -28.44 -4.03
CA ARG A 405 3.96 -29.54 -3.31
C ARG A 405 5.45 -29.26 -3.04
N SER A 406 6.12 -28.52 -3.92
CA SER A 406 7.52 -28.15 -3.69
C SER A 406 7.70 -27.13 -2.56
N PHE A 407 6.61 -26.52 -2.09
CA PHE A 407 6.58 -25.49 -1.05
C PHE A 407 5.70 -25.91 0.15
N PRO A 408 6.28 -26.51 1.20
CA PRO A 408 5.51 -27.05 2.34
C PRO A 408 4.61 -26.03 3.04
N LEU A 409 5.07 -24.78 3.19
CA LEU A 409 4.28 -23.71 3.81
C LEU A 409 3.05 -23.34 2.97
N ALA A 410 3.24 -23.20 1.65
CA ALA A 410 2.16 -22.90 0.72
C ALA A 410 1.13 -24.03 0.70
N GLN A 411 1.59 -25.29 0.73
CA GLN A 411 0.71 -26.46 0.81
C GLN A 411 -0.10 -26.48 2.11
N ALA A 412 0.53 -26.23 3.25
CA ALA A 412 -0.17 -26.16 4.54
C ALA A 412 -1.23 -25.03 4.58
N LEU A 413 -0.90 -23.85 4.04
CA LEU A 413 -1.82 -22.72 3.96
C LEU A 413 -2.99 -23.01 2.99
N TYR A 414 -2.71 -23.66 1.86
CA TYR A 414 -3.73 -24.06 0.90
C TYR A 414 -4.69 -25.12 1.49
N LEU A 415 -4.18 -26.12 2.20
CA LEU A 415 -5.00 -27.10 2.91
C LEU A 415 -5.89 -26.43 3.97
N LYS A 416 -5.36 -25.45 4.70
CA LYS A 416 -6.14 -24.64 5.66
C LYS A 416 -7.24 -23.85 4.96
N TYR A 417 -6.95 -23.25 3.81
CA TYR A 417 -7.94 -22.53 3.01
C TYR A 417 -9.06 -23.46 2.52
N CYS A 418 -8.71 -24.64 1.98
CA CYS A 418 -9.69 -25.63 1.52
C CYS A 418 -10.60 -26.09 2.66
N ARG A 419 -10.05 -26.36 3.85
CA ARG A 419 -10.85 -26.75 5.03
C ARG A 419 -11.94 -25.73 5.41
N LEU A 420 -11.69 -24.43 5.18
CA LEU A 420 -12.62 -23.36 5.54
C LEU A 420 -13.65 -23.08 4.44
N HIS A 421 -13.24 -23.09 3.18
CA HIS A 421 -14.08 -22.63 2.07
C HIS A 421 -14.69 -23.76 1.22
N ASN A 422 -13.99 -24.88 1.03
CA ASN A 422 -14.47 -25.95 0.14
C ASN A 422 -13.92 -27.34 0.55
N LYS A 423 -14.80 -28.16 1.14
CA LYS A 423 -14.48 -29.51 1.60
C LYS A 423 -14.20 -30.50 0.45
N ASP A 424 -14.81 -30.31 -0.71
CA ASP A 424 -14.62 -31.22 -1.84
C ASP A 424 -13.24 -31.04 -2.46
N MET A 425 -12.79 -29.79 -2.62
CA MET A 425 -11.41 -29.50 -3.04
C MET A 425 -10.36 -30.08 -2.09
N LEU A 426 -10.67 -30.10 -0.79
CA LEU A 426 -9.79 -30.72 0.19
C LEU A 426 -9.65 -32.24 -0.04
N LYS A 427 -10.74 -32.92 -0.38
CA LYS A 427 -10.71 -34.36 -0.72
C LYS A 427 -9.90 -34.61 -1.99
N ASP A 428 -10.10 -33.80 -3.03
CA ASP A 428 -9.35 -33.94 -4.28
C ASP A 428 -7.84 -33.84 -4.05
N VAL A 429 -7.41 -32.91 -3.19
CA VAL A 429 -6.00 -32.79 -2.78
C VAL A 429 -5.53 -34.05 -2.05
N TYR A 430 -6.29 -34.56 -1.09
CA TYR A 430 -5.91 -35.78 -0.37
C TYR A 430 -5.90 -37.03 -1.26
N ILE A 431 -6.78 -37.11 -2.26
CA ILE A 431 -6.82 -38.20 -3.23
C ILE A 431 -5.56 -38.18 -4.09
N GLN A 432 -5.17 -37.01 -4.61
CA GLN A 432 -3.98 -36.91 -5.45
C GLN A 432 -2.66 -37.15 -4.70
N GLU A 433 -2.59 -36.75 -3.42
CA GLU A 433 -1.40 -36.96 -2.59
C GLU A 433 -1.34 -38.38 -1.98
N ASP A 434 -2.31 -39.25 -2.28
CA ASP A 434 -2.47 -40.57 -1.66
C ASP A 434 -2.45 -40.53 -0.12
N ASP A 435 -2.90 -39.41 0.48
CA ASP A 435 -3.02 -39.26 1.94
C ASP A 435 -4.31 -39.92 2.43
N HIS A 436 -4.30 -41.25 2.42
CA HIS A 436 -5.42 -42.09 2.83
C HIS A 436 -5.83 -41.87 4.29
N LYS A 437 -4.91 -41.42 5.15
CA LYS A 437 -5.23 -41.10 6.56
C LYS A 437 -6.13 -39.87 6.61
N SER A 438 -5.76 -38.78 5.94
CA SER A 438 -6.57 -37.56 5.92
C SER A 438 -7.90 -37.75 5.18
N GLN A 439 -7.93 -38.59 4.13
CA GLN A 439 -9.17 -39.01 3.47
C GLN A 439 -10.14 -39.66 4.48
N ALA A 440 -9.66 -40.62 5.27
CA ALA A 440 -10.46 -41.30 6.28
C ALA A 440 -11.00 -40.35 7.36
N GLU A 441 -10.18 -39.40 7.84
CA GLU A 441 -10.61 -38.38 8.79
C GLU A 441 -11.71 -37.46 8.22
N CYS A 442 -11.64 -37.14 6.92
CA CYS A 442 -12.69 -36.40 6.23
C CYS A 442 -14.01 -37.19 6.21
N TYR A 443 -13.98 -38.47 5.83
CA TYR A 443 -15.17 -39.33 5.83
C TYR A 443 -15.78 -39.50 7.22
N ILE A 444 -14.95 -39.60 8.27
CA ILE A 444 -15.43 -39.61 9.66
C ILE A 444 -16.19 -38.32 9.96
N ARG A 445 -15.61 -37.15 9.68
CA ARG A 445 -16.27 -35.86 9.96
C ARG A 445 -17.60 -35.73 9.20
N GLU A 446 -17.67 -36.23 7.98
CA GLU A 446 -18.91 -36.24 7.19
C GLU A 446 -19.99 -37.16 7.75
N SER A 447 -19.58 -38.29 8.33
CA SER A 447 -20.52 -39.21 8.98
C SER A 447 -21.24 -38.59 10.18
N PHE A 448 -20.64 -37.58 10.82
CA PHE A 448 -21.22 -36.85 11.94
C PHE A 448 -21.89 -35.53 11.53
N ASP A 449 -21.88 -35.17 10.24
CA ASP A 449 -22.59 -33.99 9.75
C ASP A 449 -24.10 -34.27 9.73
N PRO A 450 -24.92 -33.51 10.47
CA PRO A 450 -26.37 -33.76 10.56
C PRO A 450 -27.09 -33.70 9.21
N LYS A 451 -26.52 -33.00 8.22
CA LYS A 451 -27.06 -32.94 6.84
C LYS A 451 -27.00 -34.29 6.12
N ASN A 452 -26.11 -35.19 6.53
CA ASN A 452 -25.76 -36.43 5.85
C ASN A 452 -26.23 -37.68 6.64
N SER A 453 -27.31 -37.55 7.42
CA SER A 453 -27.79 -38.63 8.30
C SER A 453 -28.07 -39.96 7.57
N SER A 454 -28.56 -39.90 6.32
CA SER A 454 -28.82 -41.07 5.48
C SER A 454 -27.55 -41.74 4.94
N THR A 455 -26.47 -40.99 4.73
CA THR A 455 -25.21 -41.50 4.16
C THR A 455 -24.15 -41.83 5.21
N ARG A 456 -24.46 -41.64 6.51
CA ARG A 456 -23.54 -41.85 7.63
C ARG A 456 -22.82 -43.20 7.59
N GLU A 457 -23.55 -44.29 7.34
CA GLU A 457 -22.96 -45.64 7.27
C GLU A 457 -22.05 -45.81 6.05
N ALA A 458 -22.44 -45.27 4.90
CA ALA A 458 -21.62 -45.32 3.69
C ALA A 458 -20.31 -44.53 3.87
N SER A 459 -20.35 -43.36 4.51
CA SER A 459 -19.15 -42.58 4.85
C SER A 459 -18.22 -43.33 5.80
N LEU A 460 -18.76 -44.06 6.79
CA LEU A 460 -17.95 -44.86 7.70
C LEU A 460 -17.29 -46.06 7.02
N VAL A 461 -17.97 -46.70 6.06
CA VAL A 461 -17.37 -47.77 5.23
C VAL A 461 -16.22 -47.21 4.39
N ALA A 462 -16.41 -46.04 3.76
CA ALA A 462 -15.34 -45.37 3.01
C ALA A 462 -14.15 -44.96 3.90
N ALA A 463 -14.40 -44.57 5.16
CA ALA A 463 -13.37 -44.28 6.15
C ALA A 463 -12.57 -45.53 6.52
N GLU A 464 -13.25 -46.67 6.72
CA GLU A 464 -12.64 -47.96 7.02
C GLU A 464 -11.71 -48.42 5.87
N GLU A 465 -12.19 -48.38 4.63
CA GLU A 465 -11.38 -48.71 3.45
C GLU A 465 -10.15 -47.82 3.32
N SER A 466 -10.32 -46.52 3.57
CA SER A 466 -9.22 -45.55 3.55
C SER A 466 -8.18 -45.83 4.65
N TYR A 467 -8.61 -46.17 5.87
CA TYR A 467 -7.67 -46.55 6.94
C TYR A 467 -6.95 -47.87 6.67
N LYS A 468 -7.61 -48.84 6.03
CA LYS A 468 -6.96 -50.08 5.56
C LYS A 468 -5.88 -49.78 4.52
N ARG A 469 -6.16 -48.90 3.55
CA ARG A 469 -5.15 -48.43 2.57
C ARG A 469 -4.01 -47.67 3.24
N ALA A 470 -4.31 -46.90 4.29
CA ALA A 470 -3.31 -46.19 5.10
C ALA A 470 -2.49 -47.10 6.05
N LYS A 471 -2.77 -48.42 6.11
CA LYS A 471 -2.16 -49.38 7.05
C LYS A 471 -2.35 -48.99 8.53
N LEU A 472 -3.48 -48.37 8.87
CA LEU A 472 -3.85 -47.99 10.22
C LEU A 472 -4.92 -48.96 10.77
N ASP A 473 -4.51 -50.18 11.08
CA ASP A 473 -5.41 -51.29 11.43
C ASP A 473 -6.33 -50.97 12.62
N LEU A 474 -5.80 -50.32 13.66
CA LEU A 474 -6.59 -49.93 14.83
C LEU A 474 -7.75 -48.99 14.46
N ASN A 475 -7.53 -48.04 13.55
CA ASN A 475 -8.57 -47.09 13.17
C ASN A 475 -9.62 -47.76 12.29
N ALA A 476 -9.20 -48.69 11.42
CA ALA A 476 -10.11 -49.49 10.62
C ALA A 476 -10.99 -50.38 11.51
N THR A 477 -10.43 -51.07 12.51
CA THR A 477 -11.22 -51.91 13.43
C THR A 477 -12.20 -51.08 14.25
N LEU A 478 -11.82 -49.87 14.69
CA LEU A 478 -12.74 -48.96 15.39
C LEU A 478 -13.90 -48.49 14.49
N CYS A 479 -13.66 -48.26 13.20
CA CYS A 479 -14.73 -47.93 12.24
C CYS A 479 -15.68 -49.12 12.04
N GLU A 480 -15.13 -50.33 11.90
CA GLU A 480 -15.90 -51.58 11.79
C GLU A 480 -16.75 -51.83 13.05
N GLU A 481 -16.18 -51.67 14.24
CA GLU A 481 -16.88 -51.79 15.52
C GLU A 481 -18.02 -50.77 15.64
N HIS A 482 -17.80 -49.53 15.18
CA HIS A 482 -18.82 -48.48 15.19
C HIS A 482 -19.98 -48.79 14.22
N LEU A 483 -19.68 -49.29 13.02
CA LEU A 483 -20.68 -49.75 12.05
C LEU A 483 -21.50 -50.91 12.61
N ARG A 484 -20.85 -51.89 13.22
CA ARG A 484 -21.51 -53.03 13.86
C ARG A 484 -22.42 -52.57 15.01
N LEU A 485 -21.98 -51.58 15.79
CA LEU A 485 -22.76 -51.06 16.92
C LEU A 485 -23.99 -50.31 16.43
N SER A 486 -23.84 -49.52 15.36
CA SER A 486 -24.92 -48.76 14.75
C SER A 486 -26.02 -49.69 14.22
N LYS A 487 -25.65 -50.80 13.57
CA LYS A 487 -26.59 -51.85 13.13
C LYS A 487 -27.30 -52.51 14.32
N TYR A 488 -26.55 -52.83 15.38
CA TYR A 488 -27.12 -53.42 16.60
C TYR A 488 -28.12 -52.46 17.27
N GLN A 489 -27.77 -51.17 17.35
CA GLN A 489 -28.63 -50.14 17.93
C GLN A 489 -29.94 -49.99 17.14
N ARG A 490 -29.92 -49.95 15.80
CA ARG A 490 -31.15 -49.92 14.98
C ARG A 490 -32.08 -51.10 15.30
N ASN A 491 -31.52 -52.31 15.39
CA ASN A 491 -32.30 -53.49 15.77
C ASN A 491 -32.91 -53.38 17.18
N LEU A 492 -32.20 -52.73 18.12
CA LEU A 492 -32.72 -52.46 19.47
C LEU A 492 -33.81 -51.39 19.46
N GLU A 493 -33.68 -50.33 18.65
CA GLU A 493 -34.72 -49.32 18.47
C GLU A 493 -36.00 -49.94 17.92
N ASP A 494 -35.88 -50.84 16.93
CA ASP A 494 -37.01 -51.54 16.35
C ASP A 494 -37.73 -52.42 17.37
N LYS A 495 -36.97 -53.12 18.22
CA LYS A 495 -37.49 -54.05 19.22
C LYS A 495 -38.11 -53.35 20.43
N PHE A 496 -37.47 -52.31 20.95
CA PHE A 496 -37.85 -51.66 22.22
C PHE A 496 -38.54 -50.30 22.04
N LYS A 497 -38.62 -49.78 20.80
CA LYS A 497 -39.22 -48.49 20.45
C LYS A 497 -38.69 -47.34 21.33
N ARG A 498 -37.37 -47.32 21.53
CA ARG A 498 -36.62 -46.31 22.29
C ARG A 498 -35.37 -45.91 21.54
N ASP A 499 -34.83 -44.75 21.85
CA ASP A 499 -33.63 -44.22 21.19
C ASP A 499 -32.34 -44.94 21.68
N PHE A 500 -31.71 -45.68 20.77
CA PHE A 500 -30.40 -46.31 20.96
C PHE A 500 -29.36 -45.80 19.97
N PHE A 501 -29.78 -45.38 18.79
CA PHE A 501 -28.90 -45.06 17.67
C PHE A 501 -28.01 -43.85 17.99
N GLY A 502 -26.72 -44.01 17.70
CA GLY A 502 -25.71 -42.96 17.90
C GLY A 502 -25.21 -42.82 19.35
N LYS A 503 -25.72 -43.60 20.30
CA LYS A 503 -25.20 -43.61 21.68
C LYS A 503 -23.87 -44.36 21.75
N SER A 504 -23.07 -44.06 22.78
CA SER A 504 -21.85 -44.82 23.02
C SER A 504 -22.17 -46.27 23.40
N LEU A 505 -21.21 -47.19 23.25
CA LEU A 505 -21.35 -48.57 23.73
C LEU A 505 -21.72 -48.62 25.22
N HIS A 506 -21.13 -47.72 26.02
CA HIS A 506 -21.40 -47.60 27.45
C HIS A 506 -22.85 -47.20 27.74
N ASP A 507 -23.36 -46.18 27.04
CA ASP A 507 -24.73 -45.70 27.21
C ASP A 507 -25.76 -46.71 26.69
N THR A 508 -25.41 -47.44 25.62
CA THR A 508 -26.21 -48.55 25.09
C THR A 508 -26.35 -49.65 26.15
N LEU A 509 -25.24 -50.05 26.77
CA LEU A 509 -25.26 -51.01 27.88
C LEU A 509 -26.03 -50.47 29.09
N LYS A 510 -25.90 -49.17 29.41
CA LYS A 510 -26.65 -48.53 30.51
C LYS A 510 -28.15 -48.66 30.27
N LEU A 511 -28.63 -48.34 29.07
CA LEU A 511 -30.05 -48.43 28.71
C LEU A 511 -30.57 -49.86 28.78
N LEU A 512 -29.82 -50.82 28.23
CA LEU A 512 -30.17 -52.25 28.30
C LEU A 512 -30.30 -52.72 29.76
N LEU A 513 -29.35 -52.35 30.62
CA LEU A 513 -29.39 -52.68 32.04
C LEU A 513 -30.53 -51.98 32.77
N THR A 514 -30.87 -50.74 32.38
CA THR A 514 -31.98 -49.97 32.97
C THR A 514 -33.33 -50.62 32.67
N MET A 515 -33.46 -51.28 31.51
CA MET A 515 -34.67 -52.04 31.14
C MET A 515 -34.63 -53.50 31.61
N GLN A 516 -33.67 -53.89 32.45
CA GLN A 516 -33.50 -55.24 32.98
C GLN A 516 -33.19 -56.32 31.91
N GLU A 517 -32.76 -55.92 30.71
CA GLU A 517 -32.36 -56.82 29.62
C GLU A 517 -30.91 -57.30 29.77
N VAL A 518 -30.62 -57.93 30.91
CA VAL A 518 -29.26 -58.34 31.32
C VAL A 518 -28.63 -59.31 30.33
N LYS A 519 -29.41 -60.22 29.74
CA LYS A 519 -28.90 -61.20 28.77
C LYS A 519 -28.37 -60.54 27.50
N LEU A 520 -29.04 -59.49 27.01
CA LEU A 520 -28.59 -58.74 25.84
C LEU A 520 -27.38 -57.88 26.18
N ALA A 521 -27.36 -57.25 27.36
CA ALA A 521 -26.20 -56.50 27.85
C ALA A 521 -24.95 -57.40 28.01
N ASP A 522 -25.11 -58.61 28.56
CA ASP A 522 -24.03 -59.57 28.70
C ASP A 522 -23.52 -60.02 27.31
N LYS A 523 -24.39 -60.31 26.34
CA LYS A 523 -23.97 -60.62 24.96
C LYS A 523 -23.14 -59.50 24.35
N LEU A 524 -23.64 -58.26 24.42
CA LEU A 524 -22.96 -57.09 23.85
C LEU A 524 -21.60 -56.84 24.51
N ARG A 525 -21.49 -57.03 25.83
CA ARG A 525 -20.21 -56.97 26.56
C ARG A 525 -19.19 -57.99 26.04
N HIS A 526 -19.59 -59.24 25.81
CA HIS A 526 -18.67 -60.28 25.30
C HIS A 526 -18.24 -59.98 23.86
N GLU A 527 -19.15 -59.54 23.00
CA GLU A 527 -18.85 -59.24 21.60
C GLU A 527 -17.86 -58.07 21.44
N TYR A 528 -18.01 -57.00 22.24
CA TYR A 528 -17.13 -55.83 22.22
C TYR A 528 -15.99 -55.90 23.24
N LYS A 529 -15.77 -57.06 23.87
CA LYS A 529 -14.69 -57.30 24.85
C LYS A 529 -14.59 -56.20 25.92
N VAL A 530 -15.74 -55.72 26.41
CA VAL A 530 -15.77 -54.64 27.40
C VAL A 530 -15.13 -55.13 28.71
N PRO A 531 -14.14 -54.40 29.27
CA PRO A 531 -13.45 -54.84 30.48
C PRO A 531 -14.42 -55.13 31.64
N ASP A 532 -14.24 -56.28 32.28
CA ASP A 532 -15.06 -56.76 33.41
C ASP A 532 -15.23 -55.70 34.48
N ARG A 533 -14.12 -55.04 34.85
CA ARG A 533 -14.10 -53.95 35.82
C ARG A 533 -15.08 -52.83 35.44
N ARG A 534 -15.09 -52.39 34.17
CA ARG A 534 -15.96 -51.29 33.70
C ARG A 534 -17.44 -51.72 33.65
N TYR A 535 -17.71 -52.94 33.21
CA TYR A 535 -19.07 -53.46 33.13
C TYR A 535 -19.69 -53.67 34.52
N TRP A 536 -18.92 -54.19 35.48
CA TRP A 536 -19.38 -54.34 36.86
C TRP A 536 -19.70 -53.01 37.53
N TRP A 537 -18.85 -51.99 37.35
CA TRP A 537 -19.13 -50.63 37.81
C TRP A 537 -20.45 -50.08 37.26
N LEU A 538 -20.66 -50.23 35.95
CA LEU A 538 -21.89 -49.79 35.29
C LEU A 538 -23.12 -50.52 35.86
N ARG A 539 -23.04 -51.84 36.01
CA ARG A 539 -24.14 -52.68 36.49
C ARG A 539 -24.52 -52.36 37.94
N VAL A 540 -23.54 -52.19 38.82
CA VAL A 540 -23.78 -51.79 40.23
C VAL A 540 -24.44 -50.41 40.29
N LYS A 541 -23.94 -49.45 39.51
CA LYS A 541 -24.52 -48.10 39.45
C LYS A 541 -25.96 -48.11 38.96
N VAL A 542 -26.26 -48.82 37.87
CA VAL A 542 -27.62 -48.92 37.31
C VAL A 542 -28.58 -49.64 38.26
N LEU A 543 -28.15 -50.73 38.91
CA LEU A 543 -28.97 -51.44 39.89
C LEU A 543 -29.30 -50.57 41.10
N GLY A 544 -28.36 -49.73 41.54
CA GLY A 544 -28.59 -48.72 42.57
C GLY A 544 -29.57 -47.63 42.14
N GLU A 545 -29.39 -47.07 40.92
CA GLU A 545 -30.29 -46.07 40.33
C GLU A 545 -31.74 -46.60 40.20
N LEU A 546 -31.91 -47.90 39.92
CA LEU A 546 -33.20 -48.58 39.83
C LEU A 546 -33.78 -49.02 41.19
N GLY A 547 -33.01 -48.98 42.28
CA GLY A 547 -33.40 -49.54 43.57
C GLY A 547 -33.57 -51.07 43.57
N ALA A 548 -32.97 -51.77 42.61
CA ALA A 548 -33.09 -53.22 42.43
C ALA A 548 -32.13 -53.99 43.37
N TRP A 549 -32.32 -53.83 44.68
CA TRP A 549 -31.43 -54.36 45.73
C TRP A 549 -31.31 -55.89 45.71
N SER A 550 -32.38 -56.60 45.40
CA SER A 550 -32.39 -58.08 45.31
C SER A 550 -31.48 -58.59 44.19
N ASP A 551 -31.41 -57.89 43.07
CA ASP A 551 -30.54 -58.26 41.94
C ASP A 551 -29.10 -57.80 42.15
N LEU A 552 -28.89 -56.72 42.92
CA LEU A 552 -27.56 -56.34 43.42
C LEU A 552 -26.99 -57.42 44.36
N GLU A 553 -27.82 -57.98 45.24
CA GLU A 553 -27.42 -59.06 46.14
C GLU A 553 -27.05 -60.32 45.35
N LYS A 554 -27.86 -60.70 44.35
CA LYS A 554 -27.56 -61.81 43.44
C LYS A 554 -26.24 -61.57 42.68
N LEU A 555 -26.00 -60.34 42.19
CA LEU A 555 -24.76 -59.98 41.51
C LEU A 555 -23.54 -60.19 42.42
N SER A 556 -23.64 -59.75 43.69
CA SER A 556 -22.58 -59.91 44.69
C SER A 556 -22.23 -61.36 45.02
N LYS A 557 -23.19 -62.28 44.85
CA LYS A 557 -23.05 -63.72 45.11
C LYS A 557 -22.62 -64.50 43.86
N SER A 558 -22.79 -63.94 42.67
CA SER A 558 -22.57 -64.65 41.41
C SER A 558 -21.09 -65.00 41.15
N LYS A 559 -20.18 -64.02 41.27
CA LYS A 559 -18.73 -64.17 41.08
C LYS A 559 -18.00 -63.16 41.96
N LYS A 560 -16.72 -63.42 42.26
CA LYS A 560 -15.86 -62.48 42.97
C LYS A 560 -15.79 -61.16 42.17
N SER A 561 -16.17 -60.05 42.80
CA SER A 561 -16.24 -58.76 42.15
C SER A 561 -14.84 -58.27 41.69
N PRO A 562 -14.66 -57.95 40.39
CA PRO A 562 -13.39 -57.41 39.86
C PRO A 562 -13.16 -55.95 40.26
N ILE A 563 -14.16 -55.27 40.83
CA ILE A 563 -14.09 -53.88 41.29
C ILE A 563 -13.93 -53.77 42.81
N GLY A 564 -13.91 -54.91 43.53
CA GLY A 564 -14.08 -54.95 44.97
C GLY A 564 -15.56 -54.82 45.39
N TYR A 565 -15.80 -54.70 46.70
CA TYR A 565 -17.16 -54.55 47.25
C TYR A 565 -17.42 -53.15 47.81
N GLU A 566 -16.38 -52.30 47.85
CA GLU A 566 -16.47 -50.88 48.19
C GLU A 566 -17.51 -50.14 47.31
N PRO A 567 -17.55 -50.35 45.97
CA PRO A 567 -18.53 -49.69 45.12
C PRO A 567 -19.98 -50.10 45.41
N PHE A 568 -20.20 -51.32 45.89
CA PHE A 568 -21.54 -51.79 46.27
C PHE A 568 -22.03 -51.05 47.51
N VAL A 569 -21.14 -50.87 48.50
CA VAL A 569 -21.43 -50.11 49.73
C VAL A 569 -21.71 -48.64 49.40
N GLU A 570 -20.88 -48.02 48.55
CA GLU A 570 -21.02 -46.61 48.19
C GLU A 570 -22.33 -46.33 47.46
N VAL A 571 -22.76 -47.21 46.54
CA VAL A 571 -24.02 -47.06 45.82
C VAL A 571 -25.22 -47.26 46.75
N CYS A 572 -25.19 -48.27 47.64
CA CYS A 572 -26.25 -48.46 48.63
C CYS A 572 -26.36 -47.27 49.59
N TRP A 573 -25.23 -46.71 50.01
CA TRP A 573 -25.17 -45.51 50.84
C TRP A 573 -25.76 -44.28 50.14
N LYS A 574 -25.37 -44.01 48.89
CA LYS A 574 -25.88 -42.87 48.10
C LYS A 574 -27.39 -42.87 47.92
N HIS A 575 -28.00 -44.05 47.82
CA HIS A 575 -29.45 -44.20 47.65
C HIS A 575 -30.19 -44.54 48.97
N GLY A 576 -29.52 -44.38 50.12
CA GLY A 576 -30.15 -44.42 51.44
C GLY A 576 -30.45 -45.82 52.00
N ASN A 577 -30.00 -46.90 51.36
CA ASN A 577 -30.26 -48.27 51.83
C ASN A 577 -29.10 -48.80 52.68
N ARG A 578 -29.16 -48.48 53.99
CA ARG A 578 -28.13 -48.91 54.97
C ARG A 578 -28.10 -50.42 55.19
N TYR A 579 -29.26 -51.08 55.20
CA TYR A 579 -29.38 -52.53 55.43
C TYR A 579 -28.70 -53.34 54.32
N GLU A 580 -28.86 -52.92 53.07
CA GLU A 580 -28.22 -53.59 51.94
C GLU A 580 -26.70 -53.32 51.91
N ALA A 581 -26.28 -52.10 52.29
CA ALA A 581 -24.85 -51.76 52.41
C ALA A 581 -24.11 -52.63 53.44
N GLN A 582 -24.76 -52.94 54.58
CA GLN A 582 -24.18 -53.77 55.65
C GLN A 582 -23.82 -55.18 55.18
N LYS A 583 -24.56 -55.76 54.23
CA LYS A 583 -24.29 -57.10 53.69
C LYS A 583 -22.96 -57.19 52.95
N TYR A 584 -22.46 -56.06 52.43
CA TYR A 584 -21.23 -56.02 51.63
C TYR A 584 -20.00 -55.63 52.45
N LEU A 585 -20.18 -54.97 53.60
CA LEU A 585 -19.10 -54.54 54.49
C LEU A 585 -18.10 -55.65 54.89
N PRO A 586 -18.52 -56.89 55.22
CA PRO A 586 -17.59 -57.95 55.56
C PRO A 586 -16.64 -58.35 54.42
N LYS A 587 -17.00 -58.02 53.18
CA LYS A 587 -16.24 -58.35 51.97
C LYS A 587 -15.35 -57.20 51.49
N VAL A 588 -15.41 -56.04 52.12
CA VAL A 588 -14.56 -54.88 51.86
C VAL A 588 -13.18 -55.10 52.51
N LYS A 589 -12.12 -54.60 51.87
CA LYS A 589 -10.76 -54.67 52.45
C LYS A 589 -10.70 -53.91 53.77
N ASP A 590 -10.01 -54.51 54.74
CA ASP A 590 -9.95 -54.02 56.12
C ASP A 590 -9.39 -52.59 56.22
N ASP A 591 -8.45 -52.19 55.34
CA ASP A 591 -7.82 -50.86 55.31
C ASP A 591 -8.78 -49.69 55.05
N VAL A 592 -9.90 -49.92 54.33
CA VAL A 592 -10.87 -48.85 53.95
C VAL A 592 -12.22 -49.04 54.66
N LYS A 593 -12.35 -50.13 55.41
CA LYS A 593 -13.59 -50.57 56.05
C LYS A 593 -14.03 -49.61 57.14
N VAL A 594 -13.08 -49.06 57.89
CA VAL A 594 -13.28 -48.03 58.93
C VAL A 594 -13.94 -46.77 58.34
N GLU A 595 -13.50 -46.33 57.15
CA GLU A 595 -14.05 -45.16 56.47
C GLU A 595 -15.51 -45.39 56.03
N TYR A 596 -15.82 -46.57 55.47
CA TYR A 596 -17.19 -46.91 55.02
C TYR A 596 -18.15 -47.19 56.18
N LEU A 597 -17.70 -47.80 57.28
CA LEU A 597 -18.49 -47.95 58.52
C LEU A 597 -18.88 -46.59 59.11
N THR A 598 -17.94 -45.63 59.09
CA THR A 598 -18.18 -44.25 59.51
C THR A 598 -19.20 -43.56 58.59
N LYS A 599 -19.10 -43.74 57.26
CA LYS A 599 -20.09 -43.19 56.30
C LYS A 599 -21.50 -43.78 56.47
N LEU A 600 -21.61 -45.04 56.88
CA LEU A 600 -22.90 -45.72 57.14
C LEU A 600 -23.49 -45.37 58.52
N GLY A 601 -22.78 -44.63 59.37
CA GLY A 601 -23.21 -44.21 60.70
C GLY A 601 -23.06 -45.30 61.77
N MET A 602 -22.23 -46.32 61.53
CA MET A 602 -21.97 -47.43 62.46
C MET A 602 -20.70 -47.15 63.27
N TYR A 603 -20.75 -46.11 64.10
CA TYR A 603 -19.58 -45.57 64.81
C TYR A 603 -19.00 -46.53 65.86
N GLU A 604 -19.82 -47.38 66.49
CA GLU A 604 -19.39 -48.41 67.44
C GLU A 604 -18.45 -49.44 66.80
N GLU A 605 -18.88 -50.03 65.69
CA GLU A 605 -18.13 -51.03 64.96
C GLU A 605 -16.91 -50.43 64.23
N ALA A 606 -17.04 -49.18 63.75
CA ALA A 606 -15.92 -48.44 63.16
C ALA A 606 -14.79 -48.21 64.17
N ALA A 607 -15.13 -47.80 65.40
CA ALA A 607 -14.16 -47.49 66.45
C ALA A 607 -13.44 -48.74 66.99
N GLN A 608 -14.17 -49.85 67.16
CA GLN A 608 -13.56 -51.13 67.56
C GLN A 608 -12.58 -51.65 66.51
N MET A 609 -12.95 -51.59 65.22
CA MET A 609 -12.10 -52.05 64.13
C MET A 609 -10.85 -51.18 63.95
N ALA A 610 -10.99 -49.85 64.06
CA ALA A 610 -9.85 -48.92 63.99
C ALA A 610 -8.89 -49.11 65.18
N PHE A 611 -9.42 -49.48 66.36
CA PHE A 611 -8.62 -49.83 67.53
C PHE A 611 -7.84 -51.14 67.33
N GLU A 612 -8.49 -52.18 66.79
CA GLU A 612 -7.85 -53.46 66.48
C GLU A 612 -6.76 -53.35 65.40
N GLN A 613 -6.95 -52.47 64.40
CA GLN A 613 -5.99 -52.21 63.34
C GLN A 613 -4.85 -51.26 63.74
N LYS A 614 -4.88 -50.68 64.95
CA LYS A 614 -3.95 -49.64 65.44
C LYS A 614 -3.91 -48.38 64.55
N ASP A 615 -5.01 -48.04 63.89
CA ASP A 615 -5.10 -46.87 63.02
C ASP A 615 -5.51 -45.61 63.83
N LEU A 616 -4.49 -44.85 64.27
CA LEU A 616 -4.67 -43.61 65.03
C LEU A 616 -5.31 -42.48 64.23
N GLU A 617 -5.14 -42.46 62.90
CA GLU A 617 -5.72 -41.42 62.03
C GLU A 617 -7.22 -41.69 61.79
N GLY A 618 -7.59 -42.96 61.57
CA GLY A 618 -8.98 -43.40 61.46
C GLY A 618 -9.80 -43.15 62.73
N LEU A 619 -9.23 -43.39 63.92
CA LEU A 619 -9.89 -43.09 65.20
C LEU A 619 -10.13 -41.58 65.40
N ARG A 620 -9.18 -40.72 65.03
CA ARG A 620 -9.36 -39.25 65.07
C ARG A 620 -10.41 -38.77 64.06
N PHE A 621 -10.49 -39.41 62.89
CA PHE A 621 -11.52 -39.11 61.91
C PHE A 621 -12.93 -39.47 62.41
N ILE A 622 -13.07 -40.61 63.10
CA ILE A 622 -14.33 -41.02 63.74
C ILE A 622 -14.72 -40.05 64.86
N GLU A 623 -13.77 -39.66 65.73
CA GLU A 623 -13.99 -38.68 66.81
C GLU A 623 -14.58 -37.37 66.28
N SER A 624 -14.08 -36.88 65.14
CA SER A 624 -14.57 -35.64 64.51
C SER A 624 -16.00 -35.70 63.94
N LYS A 625 -16.56 -36.90 63.74
CA LYS A 625 -17.85 -37.15 63.07
C LYS A 625 -18.92 -37.82 63.96
N CYS A 626 -18.58 -38.13 65.20
CA CYS A 626 -19.48 -38.78 66.17
C CYS A 626 -20.24 -37.78 67.04
N ASP A 627 -21.34 -38.23 67.65
CA ASP A 627 -22.02 -37.51 68.72
C ASP A 627 -21.13 -37.41 69.99
N PRO A 628 -21.29 -36.36 70.83
CA PRO A 628 -20.40 -36.08 71.97
C PRO A 628 -20.24 -37.24 72.96
N SER A 629 -21.30 -38.05 73.19
CA SER A 629 -21.24 -39.18 74.11
C SER A 629 -20.41 -40.36 73.58
N PHE A 630 -20.27 -40.45 72.27
CA PHE A 630 -19.52 -41.52 71.61
C PHE A 630 -18.07 -41.11 71.36
N ALA A 631 -17.81 -39.81 71.20
CA ALA A 631 -16.47 -39.22 71.12
C ALA A 631 -15.59 -39.58 72.33
N ASP A 632 -16.14 -39.57 73.55
CA ASP A 632 -15.39 -39.94 74.77
C ASP A 632 -14.89 -41.39 74.76
N LYS A 633 -15.69 -42.32 74.21
CA LYS A 633 -15.28 -43.73 74.04
C LYS A 633 -14.16 -43.86 73.01
N VAL A 634 -14.24 -43.13 71.90
CA VAL A 634 -13.21 -43.12 70.85
C VAL A 634 -11.91 -42.48 71.36
N ALA A 635 -11.99 -41.40 72.14
CA ALA A 635 -10.85 -40.76 72.79
C ALA A 635 -10.14 -41.69 73.78
N SER A 636 -10.87 -42.59 74.44
CA SER A 636 -10.28 -43.62 75.32
C SER A 636 -9.45 -44.65 74.53
N PHE A 637 -9.91 -45.06 73.34
CA PHE A 637 -9.18 -45.95 72.45
C PHE A 637 -7.92 -45.28 71.87
N ILE A 638 -7.98 -43.99 71.53
CA ILE A 638 -6.81 -43.22 71.08
C ILE A 638 -5.74 -43.16 72.16
N ARG A 639 -6.13 -42.90 73.43
CA ARG A 639 -5.19 -42.83 74.56
C ARG A 639 -4.50 -44.17 74.87
N GLN A 640 -5.18 -45.29 74.59
CA GLN A 640 -4.63 -46.63 74.80
C GLN A 640 -3.64 -47.05 73.71
N LEU A 641 -3.80 -46.56 72.48
CA LEU A 641 -2.88 -46.82 71.36
C LEU A 641 -1.73 -45.82 71.26
N SER A 642 -1.85 -44.63 71.88
CA SER A 642 -0.80 -43.60 71.91
C SER A 642 0.25 -43.80 73.01
N LYS A 643 0.17 -44.91 73.76
CA LYS A 643 1.18 -45.39 74.73
C LYS A 643 1.89 -46.60 74.13
#